data_AF-A0A182JNP7-F1
#
_entry.id   AF-A0A182JNP7-F1
#
_cell.length_a   1.000
_cell.length_b   1.000
_cell.length_c   1.000
_cell.angle_alpha   90.00
_cell.angle_beta   90.00
_cell.angle_gamma   90.00
#
_symmetry.space_group_name_H-M   'P 1'
#
loop_
_entity.id
_entity.type
_entity.pdbx_description
1 polymer ?
#
loop_
_entity_poly.entity_id
_entity_poly.type
_entity_poly.pdbx_seq_one_letter_code
_entity_poly.pdbx_strand_id
1 'polypeptide(L)'
;MNSYLHRCRSVLKIAMNKIAVIGNESCDLDSAVSSIAFAFHLHHSPKMLSTWYQNDTLVFPVLNVTRAELPLKTEVTFFLKREGIALDVLICRDDIDWSAEQTLNVVLVDHHVSKLQQNIIGIVDHRPVESNARFNPNAFTTIELVGSCATLVGREVFSDRISQEHWEGYSAALELLYGAIVLDTVNFSKEADKAKPLDHELAAKIESHLQITEHDSSRHRSELFKSLVAARSDVSELNAYQLLLKDLKIISQNSRTVAIPGFPMAVQDYIKLPEQNEHLKRFTASTGSNVVILLGMKVLPDGTVRRDVGIVPIDDKPLAEQIITALHACQEMNFELEEIPCWEVKGTFYQQQNLKASRKQLIPIVKNVLSTIPVENIVILLHNMFGGPIAKDGQRLKPLQKCIYTTMVILMSVTFFTLCLFDLHHMLYSRDLVLSVIDLLMLLGIATAVFAIQSSALLKHLYKSKVSMFQCVNEIDSHLYTLNMRRDPAHSFATNCLVGFGGAVIISLGYLLANALRINRTNGLIFTFKAYGLFVIFLTHGLFLVFSYQIWQRIRYMVKHLEKMITTIKRLNNRSSTDTGNVSLRLCRDLKTLAIVQLQCFKAINRLNDECGLANVSIFGMFFYVLTAKSFQLFYICSIEFKRHGFTFTHLLGKSKELHSNR
;
A
#
# COMPACT_ATOMS: atom_id res chain seq x y z
N MET A 1 -42.98 -5.51 14.16
CA MET A 1 -41.55 -5.21 13.86
C MET A 1 -40.65 -5.15 15.11
N ASN A 2 -40.84 -4.23 16.06
CA ASN A 2 -39.91 -4.04 17.19
C ASN A 2 -39.63 -5.31 18.02
N SER A 3 -40.68 -6.02 18.44
CA SER A 3 -40.51 -7.28 19.19
C SER A 3 -39.71 -8.33 18.43
N TYR A 4 -39.85 -8.37 17.09
CA TYR A 4 -39.07 -9.25 16.22
C TYR A 4 -37.59 -8.86 16.22
N LEU A 5 -37.26 -7.59 16.02
CA LEU A 5 -35.87 -7.11 16.03
C LEU A 5 -35.18 -7.32 17.38
N HIS A 6 -35.88 -7.03 18.49
CA HIS A 6 -35.39 -7.35 19.84
C HIS A 6 -35.11 -8.85 20.01
N ARG A 7 -36.02 -9.71 19.54
CA ARG A 7 -35.83 -11.15 19.59
C ARG A 7 -34.59 -11.55 18.79
N CYS A 8 -34.46 -11.10 17.54
CA CYS A 8 -33.28 -11.36 16.69
C CYS A 8 -31.99 -11.00 17.42
N ARG A 9 -31.92 -9.80 18.02
CA ARG A 9 -30.75 -9.35 18.77
C ARG A 9 -30.43 -10.26 19.96
N SER A 10 -31.44 -10.62 20.74
CA SER A 10 -31.28 -11.41 21.97
C SER A 10 -30.82 -12.85 21.73
N VAL A 11 -31.27 -13.48 20.64
CA VAL A 11 -31.01 -14.89 20.36
C VAL A 11 -29.93 -15.12 19.30
N LEU A 12 -29.39 -14.06 18.67
CA LEU A 12 -28.38 -14.14 17.60
C LEU A 12 -27.21 -15.07 17.94
N LYS A 13 -26.71 -15.00 19.18
CA LYS A 13 -25.56 -15.79 19.64
C LYS A 13 -25.91 -17.23 20.04
N ILE A 14 -27.19 -17.52 20.30
CA ILE A 14 -27.65 -18.79 20.87
C ILE A 14 -28.31 -19.67 19.79
N ALA A 15 -28.92 -19.05 18.78
CA ALA A 15 -29.57 -19.76 17.69
C ALA A 15 -28.57 -20.63 16.93
N MET A 16 -28.92 -21.91 16.74
CA MET A 16 -28.11 -22.88 15.98
C MET A 16 -28.36 -22.74 14.47
N ASN A 17 -29.63 -22.66 14.07
CA ASN A 17 -30.04 -22.47 12.69
C ASN A 17 -30.28 -20.97 12.43
N LYS A 18 -29.53 -20.40 11.48
CA LYS A 18 -29.49 -18.96 11.21
C LYS A 18 -29.55 -18.67 9.72
N ILE A 19 -30.30 -17.63 9.36
CA ILE A 19 -30.35 -17.07 8.01
C ILE A 19 -30.25 -15.54 8.14
N ALA A 20 -29.19 -14.98 7.58
CA ALA A 20 -29.01 -13.53 7.52
C ALA A 20 -29.63 -12.98 6.24
N VAL A 21 -30.39 -11.89 6.33
CA VAL A 21 -30.76 -11.06 5.18
C VAL A 21 -29.90 -9.81 5.22
N ILE A 22 -29.19 -9.48 4.14
CA ILE A 22 -28.20 -8.40 4.15
C ILE A 22 -28.30 -7.54 2.90
N GLY A 23 -28.22 -6.22 3.10
CA GLY A 23 -28.15 -5.21 2.04
C GLY A 23 -26.73 -4.99 1.48
N ASN A 24 -26.60 -4.09 0.50
CA ASN A 24 -25.31 -3.71 -0.07
C ASN A 24 -24.40 -2.97 0.95
N GLU A 25 -23.09 -2.85 0.72
CA GLU A 25 -22.16 -2.17 1.65
C GLU A 25 -22.36 -0.65 1.72
N SER A 26 -23.09 -0.07 0.77
CA SER A 26 -23.51 1.33 0.82
C SER A 26 -24.46 1.54 1.99
N CYS A 27 -25.30 0.55 2.33
CA CYS A 27 -26.31 0.63 3.39
C CYS A 27 -27.09 1.96 3.32
N ASP A 28 -27.46 2.34 2.10
CA ASP A 28 -28.46 3.38 1.84
C ASP A 28 -29.84 2.96 2.38
N LEU A 29 -30.81 3.85 2.23
CA LEU A 29 -32.15 3.60 2.76
C LEU A 29 -32.75 2.31 2.19
N ASP A 30 -32.63 2.10 0.87
CA ASP A 30 -33.20 0.94 0.20
C ASP A 30 -32.60 -0.37 0.72
N SER A 31 -31.27 -0.49 0.74
CA SER A 31 -30.59 -1.66 1.32
C SER A 31 -30.97 -1.92 2.77
N ALA A 32 -31.04 -0.89 3.60
CA ALA A 32 -31.34 -1.02 5.02
C ALA A 32 -32.77 -1.50 5.26
N VAL A 33 -33.75 -0.84 4.63
CA VAL A 33 -35.16 -1.18 4.83
C VAL A 33 -35.56 -2.47 4.13
N SER A 34 -35.02 -2.74 2.94
CA SER A 34 -35.23 -4.00 2.23
C SER A 34 -34.73 -5.18 3.07
N SER A 35 -33.58 -5.04 3.74
CA SER A 35 -33.05 -6.07 4.64
C SER A 35 -33.99 -6.31 5.83
N ILE A 36 -34.40 -5.24 6.52
CA ILE A 36 -35.29 -5.31 7.69
C ILE A 36 -36.66 -5.89 7.33
N ALA A 37 -37.31 -5.33 6.32
CA ALA A 37 -38.66 -5.71 5.90
C ALA A 37 -38.68 -7.14 5.33
N PHE A 38 -37.69 -7.52 4.53
CA PHE A 38 -37.65 -8.86 3.96
C PHE A 38 -37.31 -9.93 4.99
N ALA A 39 -36.38 -9.67 5.92
CA ALA A 39 -36.13 -10.59 7.02
C ALA A 39 -37.39 -10.80 7.88
N PHE A 40 -38.09 -9.71 8.20
CA PHE A 40 -39.35 -9.77 8.91
C PHE A 40 -40.39 -10.59 8.15
N HIS A 41 -40.52 -10.39 6.84
CA HIS A 41 -41.45 -11.15 6.01
C HIS A 41 -41.09 -12.64 5.98
N LEU A 42 -39.84 -12.99 5.68
CA LEU A 42 -39.35 -14.36 5.63
C LEU A 42 -39.45 -15.09 6.98
N HIS A 43 -39.40 -14.36 8.10
CA HIS A 43 -39.66 -14.94 9.42
C HIS A 43 -41.11 -15.41 9.59
N HIS A 44 -42.08 -14.65 9.05
CA HIS A 44 -43.51 -14.97 9.18
C HIS A 44 -44.01 -15.86 8.05
N SER A 45 -43.41 -15.77 6.86
CA SER A 45 -43.72 -16.57 5.68
C SER A 45 -42.43 -17.11 5.04
N PRO A 46 -41.86 -18.19 5.58
CA PRO A 46 -40.59 -18.73 5.11
C PRO A 46 -40.69 -19.55 3.81
N LYS A 47 -41.75 -19.37 3.01
CA LYS A 47 -42.02 -20.21 1.82
C LYS A 47 -40.87 -20.19 0.82
N MET A 48 -40.28 -19.01 0.59
CA MET A 48 -39.15 -18.84 -0.32
C MET A 48 -37.87 -19.52 0.19
N LEU A 49 -37.74 -19.71 1.51
CA LEU A 49 -36.59 -20.35 2.14
C LEU A 49 -36.63 -21.89 2.01
N SER A 50 -37.77 -22.48 1.63
CA SER A 50 -37.88 -23.89 1.26
C SER A 50 -37.15 -24.81 2.28
N THR A 51 -36.19 -25.60 1.82
CA THR A 51 -35.42 -26.57 2.60
C THR A 51 -34.40 -25.94 3.56
N TRP A 52 -34.11 -24.64 3.45
CA TRP A 52 -33.20 -23.94 4.36
C TRP A 52 -33.87 -23.53 5.67
N TYR A 53 -35.21 -23.51 5.72
CA TYR A 53 -35.95 -23.13 6.90
C TYR A 53 -36.38 -24.35 7.73
N GLN A 54 -36.13 -24.28 9.03
CA GLN A 54 -36.57 -25.23 10.05
C GLN A 54 -37.36 -24.48 11.13
N ASN A 55 -38.16 -25.19 11.93
CA ASN A 55 -39.04 -24.57 12.95
C ASN A 55 -38.30 -23.70 13.98
N ASP A 56 -36.99 -23.87 14.16
CA ASP A 56 -36.12 -23.12 15.06
C ASP A 56 -35.17 -22.16 14.34
N THR A 57 -35.30 -21.98 13.02
CA THR A 57 -34.42 -21.10 12.24
C THR A 57 -34.67 -19.63 12.59
N LEU A 58 -33.60 -18.96 13.01
CA LEU A 58 -33.57 -17.51 13.15
C LEU A 58 -33.31 -16.85 11.80
N VAL A 59 -34.32 -16.19 11.24
CA VAL A 59 -34.15 -15.22 10.16
C VAL A 59 -33.92 -13.85 10.79
N PHE A 60 -32.87 -13.13 10.40
CA PHE A 60 -32.55 -11.83 10.98
C PHE A 60 -31.97 -10.85 9.94
N PRO A 61 -32.30 -9.55 10.04
CA PRO A 61 -31.74 -8.56 9.15
C PRO A 61 -30.35 -8.12 9.60
N VAL A 62 -29.49 -7.82 8.64
CA VAL A 62 -28.16 -7.26 8.85
C VAL A 62 -28.04 -5.97 8.06
N LEU A 63 -27.66 -4.90 8.75
CA LEU A 63 -27.21 -3.66 8.12
C LEU A 63 -25.72 -3.80 7.82
N ASN A 64 -25.34 -3.68 6.55
CA ASN A 64 -23.98 -3.96 6.06
C ASN A 64 -23.00 -2.79 6.30
N VAL A 65 -23.01 -2.30 7.53
CA VAL A 65 -22.12 -1.29 8.10
C VAL A 65 -21.69 -1.76 9.47
N THR A 66 -20.56 -1.26 9.97
CA THR A 66 -20.20 -1.46 11.37
C THR A 66 -21.15 -0.67 12.29
N ARG A 67 -21.24 -1.08 13.56
CA ARG A 67 -22.01 -0.37 14.58
C ARG A 67 -21.61 1.10 14.68
N ALA A 68 -20.31 1.38 14.55
CA ALA A 68 -19.77 2.73 14.62
C ALA A 68 -20.13 3.58 13.38
N GLU A 69 -20.39 2.95 12.23
CA GLU A 69 -20.76 3.60 10.98
C GLU A 69 -22.27 3.84 10.84
N LEU A 70 -23.12 3.09 11.56
CA LEU A 70 -24.57 3.23 11.47
C LEU A 70 -25.06 4.68 11.66
N PRO A 71 -24.57 5.47 12.65
CA PRO A 71 -24.96 6.88 12.79
C PRO A 71 -24.69 7.73 11.55
N LEU A 72 -23.70 7.37 10.71
CA LEU A 72 -23.34 8.12 9.50
C LEU A 72 -24.43 8.05 8.42
N LYS A 73 -25.28 7.02 8.46
CA LYS A 73 -26.44 6.80 7.59
C LYS A 73 -27.62 7.59 8.14
N THR A 74 -27.56 8.91 7.99
CA THR A 74 -28.46 9.84 8.68
C THR A 74 -29.90 9.72 8.20
N GLU A 75 -30.14 9.46 6.91
CA GLU A 75 -31.48 9.16 6.40
C GLU A 75 -32.02 7.82 6.93
N VAL A 76 -31.16 6.80 7.07
CA VAL A 76 -31.55 5.48 7.60
C VAL A 76 -31.93 5.62 9.07
N THR A 77 -31.06 6.23 9.86
CA THR A 77 -31.28 6.40 11.30
C THR A 77 -32.47 7.29 11.60
N PHE A 78 -32.65 8.39 10.85
CA PHE A 78 -33.84 9.23 10.92
C PHE A 78 -35.11 8.42 10.67
N PHE A 79 -35.15 7.68 9.56
CA PHE A 79 -36.37 6.99 9.17
C PHE A 79 -36.71 5.82 10.10
N LEU A 80 -35.71 5.03 10.53
CA LEU A 80 -35.92 3.97 11.51
C LEU A 80 -36.43 4.52 12.85
N LYS A 81 -35.88 5.64 13.33
CA LYS A 81 -36.38 6.31 14.55
C LYS A 81 -37.82 6.81 14.37
N ARG A 82 -38.17 7.36 13.20
CA ARG A 82 -39.52 7.81 12.88
C ARG A 82 -40.54 6.67 12.99
N GLU A 83 -40.16 5.48 12.54
CA GLU A 83 -40.97 4.26 12.64
C GLU A 83 -40.85 3.56 14.02
N GLY A 84 -40.25 4.23 15.01
CA GLY A 84 -40.15 3.76 16.39
C GLY A 84 -39.16 2.60 16.60
N ILE A 85 -38.21 2.40 15.68
CA ILE A 85 -37.19 1.35 15.77
C ILE A 85 -35.93 1.90 16.45
N ALA A 86 -35.58 1.30 17.58
CA ALA A 86 -34.37 1.66 18.31
C ALA A 86 -33.10 1.18 17.57
N LEU A 87 -32.05 1.99 17.52
CA LEU A 87 -30.87 1.66 16.73
C LEU A 87 -30.03 0.52 17.35
N ASP A 88 -30.09 0.34 18.67
CA ASP A 88 -29.34 -0.66 19.43
C ASP A 88 -29.85 -2.09 19.20
N VAL A 89 -31.11 -2.26 18.77
CA VAL A 89 -31.69 -3.58 18.45
C VAL A 89 -31.30 -4.10 17.08
N LEU A 90 -30.85 -3.21 16.19
CA LEU A 90 -30.42 -3.59 14.84
C LEU A 90 -29.17 -4.46 14.93
N ILE A 91 -28.94 -5.31 13.94
CA ILE A 91 -27.71 -6.11 13.84
C ILE A 91 -26.86 -5.51 12.73
N CYS A 92 -25.63 -5.10 13.08
CA CYS A 92 -24.64 -4.54 12.18
C CYS A 92 -23.67 -5.62 11.73
N ARG A 93 -22.90 -5.37 10.66
CA ARG A 93 -21.95 -6.33 10.09
C ARG A 93 -20.95 -6.86 11.12
N ASP A 94 -20.47 -6.02 12.02
CA ASP A 94 -19.47 -6.34 13.04
C ASP A 94 -20.04 -7.02 14.29
N ASP A 95 -21.36 -7.22 14.37
CA ASP A 95 -21.97 -8.05 15.41
C ASP A 95 -21.91 -9.56 15.09
N ILE A 96 -21.50 -9.91 13.87
CA ILE A 96 -21.42 -11.28 13.35
C ILE A 96 -19.95 -11.61 13.08
N ASP A 97 -19.49 -12.73 13.61
CA ASP A 97 -18.19 -13.28 13.23
C ASP A 97 -18.33 -14.10 11.93
N TRP A 98 -18.30 -13.40 10.80
CA TRP A 98 -18.39 -14.01 9.47
C TRP A 98 -17.32 -15.07 9.20
N SER A 99 -16.19 -15.04 9.91
CA SER A 99 -15.12 -16.02 9.74
C SER A 99 -15.41 -17.34 10.45
N ALA A 100 -16.10 -17.28 11.59
CA ALA A 100 -16.57 -18.43 12.34
C ALA A 100 -17.89 -19.00 11.77
N GLU A 101 -18.72 -18.15 11.16
CA GLU A 101 -20.05 -18.48 10.63
C GLU A 101 -19.99 -18.82 9.12
N GLN A 102 -19.11 -19.74 8.72
CA GLN A 102 -18.94 -20.10 7.29
C GLN A 102 -20.15 -20.84 6.71
N THR A 103 -20.89 -21.56 7.55
CA THR A 103 -22.10 -22.31 7.15
C THR A 103 -23.38 -21.48 7.24
N LEU A 104 -23.27 -20.19 7.60
CA LEU A 104 -24.42 -19.29 7.66
C LEU A 104 -25.03 -19.14 6.26
N ASN A 105 -26.34 -19.35 6.17
CA ASN A 105 -27.10 -19.08 4.96
C ASN A 105 -27.41 -17.58 4.86
N VAL A 106 -27.29 -17.02 3.67
CA VAL A 106 -27.45 -15.58 3.43
C VAL A 106 -28.42 -15.32 2.29
N VAL A 107 -29.32 -14.38 2.49
CA VAL A 107 -30.16 -13.77 1.47
C VAL A 107 -29.64 -12.36 1.19
N LEU A 108 -29.33 -12.08 -0.06
CA LEU A 108 -28.88 -10.76 -0.49
C LEU A 108 -30.08 -9.93 -0.96
N VAL A 109 -30.17 -8.71 -0.46
CA VAL A 109 -31.14 -7.71 -0.96
C VAL A 109 -30.40 -6.50 -1.46
N ASP A 110 -30.90 -5.87 -2.52
CA ASP A 110 -30.28 -4.72 -3.19
C ASP A 110 -28.83 -4.99 -3.64
N HIS A 111 -28.47 -6.28 -3.67
CA HIS A 111 -27.28 -6.78 -4.34
C HIS A 111 -27.26 -8.25 -4.72
N HIS A 112 -26.50 -8.54 -5.77
CA HIS A 112 -26.32 -9.89 -6.29
C HIS A 112 -24.84 -10.30 -6.44
N VAL A 113 -23.91 -9.34 -6.37
CA VAL A 113 -22.46 -9.60 -6.29
C VAL A 113 -21.99 -9.34 -4.86
N SER A 114 -21.45 -10.37 -4.21
CA SER A 114 -20.95 -10.28 -2.84
C SER A 114 -19.57 -10.89 -2.70
N LYS A 115 -18.77 -10.35 -1.78
CA LYS A 115 -17.47 -10.91 -1.36
C LYS A 115 -17.61 -11.91 -0.20
N LEU A 116 -18.82 -12.07 0.33
CA LEU A 116 -19.09 -13.03 1.40
C LEU A 116 -18.81 -14.46 0.90
N GLN A 117 -18.21 -15.27 1.77
CA GLN A 117 -17.92 -16.68 1.48
C GLN A 117 -19.05 -17.62 1.95
N GLN A 118 -20.06 -17.05 2.59
CA GLN A 118 -21.27 -17.73 3.07
C GLN A 118 -22.09 -18.32 1.92
N ASN A 119 -22.96 -19.27 2.28
CA ASN A 119 -23.88 -19.87 1.33
C ASN A 119 -25.01 -18.90 0.97
N ILE A 120 -25.01 -18.38 -0.25
CA ILE A 120 -26.08 -17.52 -0.75
C ILE A 120 -27.28 -18.40 -1.17
N ILE A 121 -28.42 -18.20 -0.52
CA ILE A 121 -29.64 -18.99 -0.69
C ILE A 121 -30.81 -18.19 -1.29
N GLY A 122 -30.64 -16.88 -1.45
CA GLY A 122 -31.66 -15.99 -1.97
C GLY A 122 -31.09 -14.66 -2.45
N ILE A 123 -31.64 -14.11 -3.52
CA ILE A 123 -31.26 -12.81 -4.06
C ILE A 123 -32.51 -12.03 -4.47
N VAL A 124 -32.59 -10.77 -4.04
CA VAL A 124 -33.53 -9.76 -4.53
C VAL A 124 -32.74 -8.52 -4.90
N ASP A 125 -32.64 -8.17 -6.17
CA ASP A 125 -31.87 -6.99 -6.62
C ASP A 125 -32.56 -6.32 -7.81
N HIS A 126 -32.39 -5.01 -7.95
CA HIS A 126 -32.99 -4.23 -9.03
C HIS A 126 -31.98 -3.75 -10.08
N ARG A 127 -30.70 -4.12 -9.93
CA ARG A 127 -29.62 -3.69 -10.81
C ARG A 127 -29.40 -4.66 -11.99
N PRO A 128 -28.80 -4.18 -13.10
CA PRO A 128 -28.38 -5.06 -14.19
C PRO A 128 -27.46 -6.16 -13.68
N VAL A 129 -27.68 -7.39 -14.14
CA VAL A 129 -26.84 -8.55 -13.77
C VAL A 129 -25.41 -8.32 -14.26
N GLU A 130 -24.45 -8.35 -13.34
CA GLU A 130 -23.03 -8.22 -13.63
C GLU A 130 -22.45 -9.52 -14.22
N SER A 131 -21.48 -9.39 -15.13
CA SER A 131 -20.89 -10.54 -15.84
C SER A 131 -20.08 -11.49 -14.95
N ASN A 132 -19.66 -11.02 -13.78
CA ASN A 132 -18.93 -11.79 -12.76
C ASN A 132 -19.86 -12.44 -11.72
N ALA A 133 -21.18 -12.23 -11.81
CA ALA A 133 -22.15 -12.77 -10.87
C ALA A 133 -22.13 -14.30 -10.88
N ARG A 134 -22.21 -14.90 -9.68
CA ARG A 134 -22.29 -16.35 -9.50
C ARG A 134 -23.53 -16.67 -8.68
N PHE A 135 -24.44 -17.41 -9.29
CA PHE A 135 -25.70 -17.79 -8.66
C PHE A 135 -25.67 -19.24 -8.21
N ASN A 136 -26.13 -19.49 -6.98
CA ASN A 136 -26.43 -20.83 -6.53
C ASN A 136 -27.72 -21.28 -7.25
N PRO A 137 -27.73 -22.37 -8.03
CA PRO A 137 -28.88 -22.78 -8.83
C PRO A 137 -30.10 -23.17 -7.98
N ASN A 138 -29.89 -23.50 -6.71
CA ASN A 138 -30.98 -23.79 -5.79
C ASN A 138 -31.59 -22.52 -5.19
N ALA A 139 -30.82 -21.43 -5.10
CA ALA A 139 -31.27 -20.19 -4.48
C ALA A 139 -32.43 -19.55 -5.26
N PHE A 140 -33.39 -18.98 -4.55
CA PHE A 140 -34.39 -18.14 -5.20
C PHE A 140 -33.73 -16.85 -5.69
N THR A 141 -34.11 -16.37 -6.87
CA THR A 141 -33.51 -15.18 -7.48
C THR A 141 -34.60 -14.31 -8.11
N THR A 142 -34.73 -13.10 -7.59
CA THR A 142 -35.62 -12.05 -8.11
C THR A 142 -34.74 -10.87 -8.54
N ILE A 143 -34.39 -10.79 -9.82
CA ILE A 143 -33.63 -9.67 -10.36
C ILE A 143 -34.41 -9.01 -11.50
N GLU A 144 -34.82 -7.75 -11.31
CA GLU A 144 -35.64 -7.02 -12.27
C GLU A 144 -35.37 -5.51 -12.21
N LEU A 145 -35.30 -4.84 -13.36
CA LEU A 145 -35.07 -3.41 -13.41
C LEU A 145 -36.30 -2.62 -12.93
N VAL A 146 -36.23 -2.12 -11.70
CA VAL A 146 -37.20 -1.20 -11.08
C VAL A 146 -36.48 -0.03 -10.41
N GLY A 147 -37.22 0.98 -9.97
CA GLY A 147 -36.68 2.18 -9.34
C GLY A 147 -36.03 1.93 -7.98
N SER A 148 -36.50 0.94 -7.22
CA SER A 148 -36.00 0.57 -5.90
C SER A 148 -36.11 -0.93 -5.63
N CYS A 149 -35.12 -1.54 -4.97
CA CYS A 149 -35.19 -2.92 -4.50
C CYS A 149 -36.36 -3.14 -3.52
N ALA A 150 -36.72 -2.11 -2.72
CA ALA A 150 -37.88 -2.14 -1.84
C ALA A 150 -39.20 -2.42 -2.59
N THR A 151 -39.30 -2.06 -3.87
CA THR A 151 -40.43 -2.43 -4.73
C THR A 151 -40.53 -3.94 -4.92
N LEU A 152 -39.39 -4.62 -5.16
CA LEU A 152 -39.36 -6.07 -5.34
C LEU A 152 -39.67 -6.78 -4.02
N VAL A 153 -39.10 -6.32 -2.91
CA VAL A 153 -39.42 -6.84 -1.57
C VAL A 153 -40.91 -6.65 -1.25
N GLY A 154 -41.46 -5.47 -1.53
CA GLY A 154 -42.89 -5.19 -1.38
C GLY A 154 -43.75 -6.13 -2.21
N ARG A 155 -43.35 -6.42 -3.45
CA ARG A 155 -44.05 -7.41 -4.30
C ARG A 155 -44.07 -8.79 -3.65
N GLU A 156 -42.96 -9.28 -3.11
CA GLU A 156 -42.94 -10.58 -2.42
C GLU A 156 -43.89 -10.58 -1.21
N VAL A 157 -43.90 -9.50 -0.42
CA VAL A 157 -44.81 -9.33 0.72
C VAL A 157 -46.28 -9.39 0.30
N PHE A 158 -46.68 -8.67 -0.76
CA PHE A 158 -48.07 -8.64 -1.24
C PHE A 158 -48.47 -9.89 -2.05
N SER A 159 -47.51 -10.64 -2.59
CA SER A 159 -47.80 -11.88 -3.33
C SER A 159 -48.20 -13.01 -2.38
N ASP A 160 -47.82 -12.92 -1.12
CA ASP A 160 -48.14 -13.90 -0.11
C ASP A 160 -49.53 -13.69 0.50
N ARG A 161 -50.22 -14.82 0.75
CA ARG A 161 -51.53 -14.82 1.43
C ARG A 161 -51.33 -14.63 2.94
N ILE A 162 -51.17 -13.38 3.35
CA ILE A 162 -51.07 -12.97 4.75
C ILE A 162 -52.50 -12.77 5.30
N SER A 163 -52.81 -13.35 6.48
CA SER A 163 -54.11 -13.15 7.13
C SER A 163 -54.25 -11.73 7.68
N GLN A 164 -55.49 -11.25 7.84
CA GLN A 164 -55.77 -9.88 8.29
C GLN A 164 -55.10 -9.52 9.62
N GLU A 165 -55.10 -10.43 10.60
CA GLU A 165 -54.41 -10.24 11.89
C GLU A 165 -52.89 -10.10 11.76
N HIS A 166 -52.28 -10.79 10.78
CA HIS A 166 -50.84 -10.65 10.55
C HIS A 166 -50.51 -9.33 9.85
N TRP A 167 -51.40 -8.80 9.01
CA TRP A 167 -51.20 -7.52 8.32
C TRP A 167 -51.04 -6.33 9.27
N GLU A 168 -51.70 -6.33 10.43
CA GLU A 168 -51.51 -5.29 11.46
C GLU A 168 -50.04 -5.20 11.93
N GLY A 169 -49.30 -6.31 11.87
CA GLY A 169 -47.87 -6.36 12.20
C GLY A 169 -46.94 -5.82 11.11
N TYR A 170 -47.44 -5.62 9.88
CA TYR A 170 -46.66 -5.22 8.71
C TYR A 170 -46.61 -3.71 8.46
N SER A 171 -47.42 -2.88 9.12
CA SER A 171 -47.48 -1.44 8.84
C SER A 171 -46.09 -0.78 8.86
N ALA A 172 -45.28 -1.05 9.88
CA ALA A 172 -43.90 -0.55 9.95
C ALA A 172 -43.02 -1.08 8.81
N ALA A 173 -43.17 -2.33 8.38
CA ALA A 173 -42.41 -2.87 7.24
C ALA A 173 -42.81 -2.18 5.93
N LEU A 174 -44.11 -1.93 5.73
CA LEU A 174 -44.63 -1.27 4.54
C LEU A 174 -44.25 0.21 4.49
N GLU A 175 -44.32 0.94 5.61
CA GLU A 175 -43.82 2.32 5.75
C GLU A 175 -42.33 2.39 5.39
N LEU A 176 -41.54 1.46 5.92
CA LEU A 176 -40.11 1.38 5.63
C LEU A 176 -39.84 1.18 4.13
N LEU A 177 -40.51 0.22 3.49
CA LEU A 177 -40.40 -0.01 2.05
C LEU A 177 -40.86 1.21 1.25
N TYR A 178 -41.99 1.81 1.62
CA TYR A 178 -42.56 2.96 0.95
C TYR A 178 -41.62 4.17 0.96
N GLY A 179 -40.96 4.45 2.09
CA GLY A 179 -39.96 5.50 2.18
C GLY A 179 -38.79 5.32 1.22
N ALA A 180 -38.26 4.10 1.07
CA ALA A 180 -37.22 3.82 0.09
C ALA A 180 -37.71 3.99 -1.35
N ILE A 181 -38.90 3.46 -1.69
CA ILE A 181 -39.49 3.62 -3.03
C ILE A 181 -39.63 5.10 -3.37
N VAL A 182 -40.21 5.91 -2.47
CA VAL A 182 -40.41 7.36 -2.68
C VAL A 182 -39.06 8.08 -2.82
N LEU A 183 -38.05 7.72 -2.02
CA LEU A 183 -36.74 8.36 -2.07
C LEU A 183 -35.98 8.03 -3.37
N ASP A 184 -35.89 6.76 -3.74
CA ASP A 184 -35.06 6.30 -4.85
C ASP A 184 -35.68 6.58 -6.22
N THR A 185 -37.00 6.62 -6.29
CA THR A 185 -37.74 7.09 -7.48
C THR A 185 -37.79 8.62 -7.60
N VAL A 186 -37.21 9.36 -6.64
CA VAL A 186 -37.22 10.84 -6.61
C VAL A 186 -38.65 11.39 -6.63
N ASN A 187 -39.50 10.87 -5.73
CA ASN A 187 -40.93 11.17 -5.69
C ASN A 187 -41.61 10.99 -7.06
N PHE A 188 -41.25 9.92 -7.77
CA PHE A 188 -41.78 9.61 -9.11
C PHE A 188 -41.63 10.75 -10.13
N SER A 189 -40.59 11.57 -10.02
CA SER A 189 -40.31 12.66 -10.95
C SER A 189 -40.11 12.14 -12.37
N LYS A 190 -40.84 12.72 -13.33
CA LYS A 190 -40.70 12.43 -14.76
C LYS A 190 -39.35 12.86 -15.30
N GLU A 191 -38.79 13.95 -14.75
CA GLU A 191 -37.50 14.50 -15.14
C GLU A 191 -36.35 13.60 -14.70
N ALA A 192 -36.48 12.93 -13.54
CA ALA A 192 -35.50 11.99 -13.04
C ALA A 192 -35.57 10.61 -13.74
N ASP A 193 -36.75 10.24 -14.28
CA ASP A 193 -37.04 9.00 -15.03
C ASP A 193 -36.56 7.69 -14.35
N LYS A 194 -36.60 7.67 -13.02
CA LYS A 194 -36.17 6.52 -12.22
C LYS A 194 -37.27 5.51 -11.97
N ALA A 195 -38.50 5.97 -11.75
CA ALA A 195 -39.65 5.10 -11.50
C ALA A 195 -39.99 4.23 -12.71
N LYS A 196 -40.37 2.99 -12.45
CA LYS A 196 -40.92 2.03 -13.40
C LYS A 196 -42.36 1.67 -13.02
N PRO A 197 -43.14 1.02 -13.91
CA PRO A 197 -44.55 0.75 -13.66
C PRO A 197 -44.82 0.00 -12.34
N LEU A 198 -43.94 -0.94 -11.98
CA LEU A 198 -44.07 -1.69 -10.73
C LEU A 198 -43.89 -0.81 -9.48
N ASP A 199 -43.03 0.22 -9.52
CA ASP A 199 -42.86 1.15 -8.39
C ASP A 199 -44.15 1.93 -8.13
N HIS A 200 -44.83 2.38 -9.19
CA HIS A 200 -46.11 3.07 -9.08
C HIS A 200 -47.21 2.14 -8.52
N GLU A 201 -47.26 0.91 -9.02
CA GLU A 201 -48.24 -0.09 -8.57
C GLU A 201 -48.05 -0.42 -7.08
N LEU A 202 -46.81 -0.68 -6.66
CA LEU A 202 -46.52 -1.04 -5.27
C LEU A 202 -46.73 0.14 -4.32
N ALA A 203 -46.34 1.35 -4.71
CA ALA A 203 -46.60 2.54 -3.91
C ALA A 203 -48.10 2.75 -3.70
N ALA A 204 -48.93 2.58 -4.74
CA ALA A 204 -50.39 2.69 -4.62
C ALA A 204 -51.00 1.58 -3.72
N LYS A 205 -50.48 0.35 -3.79
CA LYS A 205 -50.89 -0.75 -2.89
C LYS A 205 -50.56 -0.44 -1.43
N ILE A 206 -49.35 0.06 -1.18
CA ILE A 206 -48.92 0.44 0.17
C ILE A 206 -49.76 1.61 0.69
N GLU A 207 -49.98 2.65 -0.10
CA GLU A 207 -50.85 3.79 0.26
C GLU A 207 -52.26 3.35 0.64
N SER A 208 -52.85 2.45 -0.15
CA SER A 208 -54.17 1.89 0.14
C SER A 208 -54.18 1.15 1.49
N HIS A 209 -53.10 0.42 1.79
CA HIS A 209 -52.96 -0.31 3.07
C HIS A 209 -52.75 0.64 4.26
N LEU A 210 -51.98 1.72 4.06
CA LEU A 210 -51.71 2.75 5.06
C LEU A 210 -52.85 3.77 5.18
N GLN A 211 -53.97 3.55 4.49
CA GLN A 211 -55.15 4.42 4.48
C GLN A 211 -54.85 5.86 4.02
N ILE A 212 -53.85 6.02 3.15
CA ILE A 212 -53.53 7.28 2.51
C ILE A 212 -54.52 7.48 1.35
N THR A 213 -55.31 8.55 1.41
CA THR A 213 -56.30 8.82 0.37
C THR A 213 -55.63 9.24 -0.94
N GLU A 214 -56.26 8.99 -2.08
CA GLU A 214 -55.74 9.40 -3.40
C GLU A 214 -55.50 10.92 -3.47
N HIS A 215 -56.36 11.71 -2.80
CA HIS A 215 -56.23 13.16 -2.69
C HIS A 215 -54.96 13.56 -1.93
N ASP A 216 -54.58 12.80 -0.90
CA ASP A 216 -53.45 13.13 -0.03
C ASP A 216 -52.13 12.48 -0.47
N SER A 217 -52.16 11.42 -1.29
CA SER A 217 -50.96 10.68 -1.74
C SER A 217 -49.88 11.60 -2.30
N SER A 218 -50.24 12.56 -3.16
CA SER A 218 -49.24 13.48 -3.74
C SER A 218 -48.56 14.34 -2.69
N ARG A 219 -49.33 14.87 -1.73
CA ARG A 219 -48.81 15.67 -0.61
C ARG A 219 -47.95 14.82 0.30
N HIS A 220 -48.43 13.63 0.68
CA HIS A 220 -47.76 12.70 1.57
C HIS A 220 -46.40 12.27 0.99
N ARG A 221 -46.36 11.83 -0.28
CA ARG A 221 -45.09 11.50 -0.96
C ARG A 221 -44.12 12.68 -0.97
N SER A 222 -44.62 13.89 -1.22
CA SER A 222 -43.80 15.09 -1.28
C SER A 222 -43.21 15.49 0.08
N GLU A 223 -44.00 15.40 1.16
CA GLU A 223 -43.54 15.65 2.53
C GLU A 223 -42.53 14.59 2.98
N LEU A 224 -42.83 13.31 2.71
CA LEU A 224 -41.94 12.18 2.98
C LEU A 224 -40.60 12.34 2.25
N PHE A 225 -40.62 12.57 0.94
CA PHE A 225 -39.42 12.78 0.12
C PHE A 225 -38.57 13.94 0.66
N LYS A 226 -39.18 15.10 0.93
CA LYS A 226 -38.47 16.26 1.48
C LYS A 226 -37.84 15.96 2.84
N SER A 227 -38.55 15.25 3.72
CA SER A 227 -38.03 14.88 5.04
C SER A 227 -36.82 13.94 4.94
N LEU A 228 -36.86 12.94 4.07
CA LEU A 228 -35.76 12.00 3.84
C LEU A 228 -34.53 12.68 3.21
N VAL A 229 -34.77 13.56 2.22
CA VAL A 229 -33.70 14.36 1.60
C VAL A 229 -33.05 15.31 2.61
N ALA A 230 -33.84 15.95 3.48
CA ALA A 230 -33.33 16.79 4.57
C ALA A 230 -32.47 15.97 5.54
N ALA A 231 -32.97 14.80 5.97
CA ALA A 231 -32.26 13.91 6.89
C ALA A 231 -30.91 13.41 6.35
N ARG A 232 -30.76 13.21 5.04
CA ARG A 232 -29.48 12.83 4.42
C ARG A 232 -28.36 13.86 4.69
N SER A 233 -28.73 15.14 4.79
CA SER A 233 -27.81 16.26 5.01
C SER A 233 -27.74 16.73 6.47
N ASP A 234 -28.66 16.25 7.32
CA ASP A 234 -28.66 16.55 8.74
C ASP A 234 -27.54 15.79 9.44
N VAL A 235 -26.61 16.54 10.02
CA VAL A 235 -25.47 16.00 10.77
C VAL A 235 -25.45 16.48 12.22
N SER A 236 -26.56 17.06 12.70
CA SER A 236 -26.66 17.65 14.04
C SER A 236 -26.41 16.64 15.17
N GLU A 237 -26.74 15.36 14.95
CA GLU A 237 -26.52 14.28 15.90
C GLU A 237 -25.11 13.65 15.82
N LEU A 238 -24.26 14.05 14.87
CA LEU A 238 -22.93 13.46 14.68
C LEU A 238 -21.86 14.18 15.52
N ASN A 239 -21.02 13.39 16.19
CA ASN A 239 -19.82 13.93 16.84
C ASN A 239 -18.71 14.25 15.82
N ALA A 240 -17.66 14.96 16.26
CA ALA A 240 -16.58 15.39 15.35
C ALA A 240 -15.86 14.21 14.67
N TYR A 241 -15.71 13.06 15.35
CA TYR A 241 -15.12 11.87 14.74
C TYR A 241 -16.00 11.30 13.62
N GLN A 242 -17.31 11.24 13.83
CA GLN A 242 -18.28 10.76 12.85
C GLN A 242 -18.38 11.68 11.63
N LEU A 243 -18.31 13.00 11.85
CA LEU A 243 -18.29 13.98 10.76
C LEU A 243 -17.10 13.77 9.80
N LEU A 244 -15.93 13.39 10.32
CA LEU A 244 -14.75 13.06 9.50
C LEU A 244 -14.97 11.81 8.62
N LEU A 245 -15.84 10.90 9.05
CA LEU A 245 -16.10 9.63 8.35
C LEU A 245 -17.26 9.72 7.35
N LYS A 246 -18.23 10.62 7.57
CA LYS A 246 -19.49 10.69 6.80
C LYS A 246 -19.26 10.82 5.29
N ASP A 247 -18.45 11.79 4.86
CA ASP A 247 -18.09 11.99 3.46
C ASP A 247 -16.57 11.98 3.27
N LEU A 248 -15.95 10.82 3.54
CA LEU A 248 -14.51 10.65 3.47
C LEU A 248 -14.02 10.15 2.11
N LYS A 249 -12.92 10.74 1.61
CA LYS A 249 -12.07 10.13 0.59
C LYS A 249 -10.64 10.01 1.09
N ILE A 250 -10.03 8.85 0.87
CA ILE A 250 -8.63 8.60 1.20
C ILE A 250 -7.87 8.37 -0.10
N ILE A 251 -6.73 9.04 -0.26
CA ILE A 251 -5.81 8.86 -1.38
C ILE A 251 -4.48 8.39 -0.79
N SER A 252 -4.09 7.16 -1.10
CA SER A 252 -2.81 6.58 -0.68
C SER A 252 -1.96 6.25 -1.90
N GLN A 253 -0.75 6.82 -1.96
CA GLN A 253 0.22 6.58 -3.03
C GLN A 253 1.64 6.84 -2.51
N ASN A 254 2.63 6.05 -2.94
CA ASN A 254 4.02 6.18 -2.52
C ASN A 254 4.23 6.17 -0.99
N SER A 255 3.50 5.32 -0.26
CA SER A 255 3.50 5.22 1.21
C SER A 255 3.08 6.50 1.94
N ARG A 256 2.42 7.43 1.24
CA ARG A 256 1.81 8.64 1.80
C ARG A 256 0.30 8.57 1.63
N THR A 257 -0.44 8.99 2.65
CA THR A 257 -1.89 8.95 2.73
C THR A 257 -2.44 10.34 3.02
N VAL A 258 -3.37 10.80 2.19
CA VAL A 258 -4.11 12.05 2.37
C VAL A 258 -5.59 11.72 2.54
N ALA A 259 -6.16 12.11 3.68
CA ALA A 259 -7.59 12.02 3.94
C ALA A 259 -8.29 13.34 3.62
N ILE A 260 -9.46 13.26 2.98
CA ILE A 260 -10.24 14.41 2.49
C ILE A 260 -11.70 14.28 2.95
N PRO A 261 -11.99 14.53 4.24
CA PRO A 261 -13.36 14.59 4.74
C PRO A 261 -14.11 15.84 4.24
N GLY A 262 -15.37 15.64 3.86
CA GLY A 262 -16.32 16.71 3.51
C GLY A 262 -17.34 16.96 4.62
N PHE A 263 -17.62 18.23 4.90
CA PHE A 263 -18.56 18.66 5.93
C PHE A 263 -19.71 19.48 5.32
N PRO A 264 -20.96 19.23 5.73
CA PRO A 264 -22.10 20.10 5.43
C PRO A 264 -22.16 21.30 6.40
N MET A 265 -20.99 21.77 6.85
CA MET A 265 -20.78 22.96 7.66
C MET A 265 -19.43 23.57 7.29
N ALA A 266 -19.14 24.77 7.82
CA ALA A 266 -17.81 25.35 7.66
C ALA A 266 -16.78 24.54 8.46
N VAL A 267 -15.55 24.42 7.94
CA VAL A 267 -14.40 23.87 8.67
C VAL A 267 -14.19 24.64 9.98
N GLN A 268 -14.42 25.95 9.98
CA GLN A 268 -14.36 26.78 11.19
C GLN A 268 -15.41 26.39 12.25
N ASP A 269 -16.57 25.87 11.85
CA ASP A 269 -17.59 25.38 12.79
C ASP A 269 -17.19 23.99 13.30
N TYR A 270 -16.66 23.13 12.44
CA TYR A 270 -16.14 21.81 12.80
C TYR A 270 -15.02 21.87 13.85
N ILE A 271 -14.06 22.80 13.70
CA ILE A 271 -12.92 22.95 14.62
C ILE A 271 -13.37 23.30 16.05
N LYS A 272 -14.51 23.98 16.18
CA LYS A 272 -15.07 24.42 17.47
C LYS A 272 -15.88 23.33 18.18
N LEU A 273 -16.07 22.17 17.56
CA LEU A 273 -16.82 21.08 18.17
C LEU A 273 -16.12 20.54 19.42
N PRO A 274 -16.89 20.04 20.40
CA PRO A 274 -16.32 19.38 21.58
C PRO A 274 -15.37 18.24 21.20
N GLU A 275 -14.26 18.12 21.94
CA GLU A 275 -13.28 17.02 21.80
C GLU A 275 -12.68 16.86 20.38
N GLN A 276 -12.82 17.88 19.52
CA GLN A 276 -12.43 17.80 18.11
C GLN A 276 -10.97 17.36 17.91
N ASN A 277 -10.04 17.83 18.74
CA ASN A 277 -8.62 17.47 18.64
C ASN A 277 -8.36 16.00 19.00
N GLU A 278 -9.09 15.43 19.96
CA GLU A 278 -8.99 14.01 20.31
C GLU A 278 -9.59 13.14 19.21
N HIS A 279 -10.77 13.55 18.72
CA HIS A 279 -11.43 12.90 17.58
C HIS A 279 -10.58 12.92 16.31
N LEU A 280 -9.92 14.04 16.00
CA LEU A 280 -9.01 14.16 14.87
C LEU A 280 -7.80 13.22 15.02
N LYS A 281 -7.18 13.15 16.20
CA LYS A 281 -6.07 12.22 16.49
C LYS A 281 -6.48 10.76 16.33
N ARG A 282 -7.64 10.38 16.87
CA ARG A 282 -8.20 9.04 16.71
C ARG A 282 -8.41 8.71 15.23
N PHE A 283 -8.98 9.65 14.48
CA PHE A 283 -9.21 9.52 13.05
C PHE A 283 -7.91 9.32 12.27
N THR A 284 -6.89 10.16 12.51
CA THR A 284 -5.61 10.07 11.80
C THR A 284 -4.85 8.79 12.14
N ALA A 285 -4.93 8.31 13.38
CA ALA A 285 -4.37 7.03 13.78
C ALA A 285 -5.07 5.85 13.08
N SER A 286 -6.41 5.88 12.98
CA SER A 286 -7.18 4.81 12.33
C SER A 286 -6.98 4.77 10.81
N THR A 287 -6.74 5.92 10.17
CA THR A 287 -6.58 6.04 8.71
C THR A 287 -5.12 5.99 8.26
N GLY A 288 -4.15 6.11 9.18
CA GLY A 288 -2.73 6.24 8.83
C GLY A 288 -2.45 7.47 7.97
N SER A 289 -3.21 8.56 8.16
CA SER A 289 -3.14 9.77 7.33
C SER A 289 -1.94 10.64 7.69
N ASN A 290 -1.16 11.05 6.68
CA ASN A 290 -0.04 11.97 6.84
C ASN A 290 -0.49 13.44 6.79
N VAL A 291 -1.52 13.73 5.99
CA VAL A 291 -2.16 15.05 5.85
C VAL A 291 -3.67 14.86 5.79
N VAL A 292 -4.42 15.76 6.43
CA VAL A 292 -5.88 15.81 6.35
C VAL A 292 -6.30 17.12 5.68
N ILE A 293 -7.15 17.03 4.65
CA ILE A 293 -7.74 18.17 3.96
C ILE A 293 -9.24 18.24 4.28
N LEU A 294 -9.59 19.13 5.19
CA LEU A 294 -10.95 19.42 5.63
C LEU A 294 -11.66 20.27 4.57
N LEU A 295 -12.81 19.83 4.06
CA LEU A 295 -13.61 20.58 3.10
C LEU A 295 -14.97 20.95 3.68
N GLY A 296 -15.21 22.22 3.94
CA GLY A 296 -16.47 22.71 4.46
C GLY A 296 -17.36 23.34 3.40
N MET A 297 -18.66 23.16 3.56
CA MET A 297 -19.70 23.81 2.77
C MET A 297 -20.88 24.15 3.68
N LYS A 298 -21.14 25.45 3.84
CA LYS A 298 -22.25 25.96 4.66
C LYS A 298 -23.21 26.73 3.78
N VAL A 299 -24.49 26.39 3.84
CA VAL A 299 -25.56 27.21 3.25
C VAL A 299 -25.97 28.24 4.30
N LEU A 300 -25.93 29.52 3.93
CA LEU A 300 -26.29 30.64 4.79
C LEU A 300 -27.81 30.88 4.75
N PRO A 301 -28.38 31.59 5.76
CA PRO A 301 -29.83 31.83 5.82
C PRO A 301 -30.42 32.58 4.62
N ASP A 302 -29.59 33.34 3.90
CA ASP A 302 -29.96 34.05 2.68
C ASP A 302 -29.92 33.15 1.42
N GLY A 303 -29.63 31.86 1.59
CA GLY A 303 -29.52 30.87 0.52
C GLY A 303 -28.17 30.84 -0.18
N THR A 304 -27.23 31.73 0.19
CA THR A 304 -25.88 31.72 -0.39
C THR A 304 -25.02 30.59 0.18
N VAL A 305 -24.03 30.14 -0.58
CA VAL A 305 -23.14 29.02 -0.16
C VAL A 305 -21.75 29.56 0.15
N ARG A 306 -21.22 29.17 1.30
CA ARG A 306 -19.85 29.44 1.73
C ARG A 306 -19.05 28.15 1.76
N ARG A 307 -17.84 28.16 1.19
CA ARG A 307 -16.89 27.05 1.26
C ARG A 307 -15.61 27.45 1.97
N ASP A 308 -15.01 26.55 2.72
CA ASP A 308 -13.71 26.73 3.34
C ASP A 308 -12.91 25.42 3.32
N VAL A 309 -11.59 25.57 3.38
CA VAL A 309 -10.63 24.46 3.27
C VAL A 309 -9.64 24.55 4.42
N GLY A 310 -9.37 23.42 5.09
CA GLY A 310 -8.34 23.32 6.10
C GLY A 310 -7.32 22.24 5.74
N ILE A 311 -6.04 22.57 5.66
CA ILE A 311 -4.96 21.63 5.37
C ILE A 311 -4.16 21.42 6.65
N VAL A 312 -4.31 20.24 7.24
CA VAL A 312 -3.77 19.89 8.55
C VAL A 312 -2.65 18.85 8.38
N PRO A 313 -1.37 19.21 8.57
CA PRO A 313 -0.27 18.25 8.58
C PRO A 313 -0.29 17.41 9.87
N ILE A 314 -0.17 16.09 9.74
CA ILE A 314 -0.10 15.15 10.87
C ILE A 314 1.35 14.82 11.18
N ASP A 315 2.04 14.19 10.24
CA ASP A 315 3.46 13.81 10.34
C ASP A 315 4.30 14.19 9.10
N ASP A 316 3.67 14.69 8.02
CA ASP A 316 4.34 15.11 6.78
C ASP A 316 4.01 16.57 6.42
N LYS A 317 4.66 17.50 7.13
CA LYS A 317 4.55 18.95 6.84
C LYS A 317 4.98 19.32 5.42
N PRO A 318 6.09 18.79 4.85
CA PRO A 318 6.48 19.08 3.47
C PRO A 318 5.41 18.71 2.45
N LEU A 319 4.71 17.58 2.64
CA LEU A 319 3.60 17.20 1.76
C LEU A 319 2.45 18.20 1.84
N ALA A 320 2.09 18.69 3.03
CA ALA A 320 1.06 19.72 3.18
C ALA A 320 1.44 21.01 2.43
N GLU A 321 2.70 21.46 2.55
CA GLU A 321 3.22 22.64 1.83
C GLU A 321 3.22 22.45 0.30
N GLN A 322 3.52 21.24 -0.19
CA GLN A 322 3.42 20.90 -1.61
C GLN A 322 1.98 20.94 -2.12
N ILE A 323 1.03 20.42 -1.33
CA ILE A 323 -0.40 20.47 -1.66
C ILE A 323 -0.87 21.93 -1.72
N ILE A 324 -0.52 22.75 -0.73
CA ILE A 324 -0.84 24.19 -0.71
C ILE A 324 -0.29 24.88 -1.97
N THR A 325 0.99 24.65 -2.27
CA THR A 325 1.65 25.24 -3.44
C THR A 325 0.95 24.83 -4.74
N ALA A 326 0.61 23.56 -4.88
CA ALA A 326 -0.09 23.04 -6.06
C ALA A 326 -1.50 23.61 -6.21
N LEU A 327 -2.20 23.85 -5.09
CA LEU A 327 -3.53 24.48 -5.10
C LEU A 327 -3.47 25.93 -5.60
N HIS A 328 -2.48 26.71 -5.14
CA HIS A 328 -2.28 28.08 -5.62
C HIS A 328 -1.78 28.15 -7.06
N ALA A 329 -1.03 27.15 -7.53
CA ALA A 329 -0.47 27.10 -8.88
C ALA A 329 -1.44 26.56 -9.95
N CYS A 330 -2.58 25.97 -9.56
CA CYS A 330 -3.51 25.35 -10.50
C CYS A 330 -4.26 26.38 -11.36
N GLN A 331 -3.96 26.42 -12.66
CA GLN A 331 -4.55 27.38 -13.61
C GLN A 331 -5.89 26.92 -14.22
N GLU A 332 -6.15 25.61 -14.31
CA GLU A 332 -7.36 25.05 -14.96
C GLU A 332 -8.65 25.32 -14.17
N MET A 333 -8.57 25.34 -12.83
CA MET A 333 -9.65 25.79 -11.96
C MET A 333 -9.07 26.28 -10.62
N ASN A 334 -8.81 27.59 -10.52
CA ASN A 334 -8.30 28.21 -9.31
C ASN A 334 -9.36 28.12 -8.20
N PHE A 335 -8.97 27.66 -7.01
CA PHE A 335 -9.86 27.60 -5.85
C PHE A 335 -10.13 28.99 -5.25
N GLU A 336 -9.34 30.00 -5.62
CA GLU A 336 -9.43 31.38 -5.11
C GLU A 336 -9.42 31.38 -3.57
N LEU A 337 -8.34 30.80 -3.04
CA LEU A 337 -8.14 30.59 -1.61
C LEU A 337 -7.60 31.87 -0.95
N GLU A 338 -8.34 32.36 0.03
CA GLU A 338 -7.94 33.48 0.89
C GLU A 338 -7.69 32.96 2.31
N GLU A 339 -6.49 33.16 2.85
CA GLU A 339 -6.10 32.58 4.13
C GLU A 339 -6.90 33.18 5.30
N ILE A 340 -7.39 32.31 6.18
CA ILE A 340 -8.11 32.67 7.40
C ILE A 340 -7.22 32.31 8.60
N PRO A 341 -7.00 33.23 9.56
CA PRO A 341 -6.24 32.92 10.76
C PRO A 341 -6.97 31.88 11.62
N CYS A 342 -6.28 30.81 12.00
CA CYS A 342 -6.75 29.80 12.95
C CYS A 342 -5.61 29.42 13.90
N TRP A 343 -5.84 29.58 15.20
CA TRP A 343 -4.86 29.32 16.25
C TRP A 343 -5.15 28.04 17.04
N GLU A 344 -6.34 27.45 16.86
CA GLU A 344 -6.83 26.29 17.61
C GLU A 344 -6.26 24.97 17.11
N VAL A 345 -5.98 24.88 15.80
CA VAL A 345 -5.49 23.67 15.12
C VAL A 345 -4.24 24.01 14.30
N LYS A 346 -3.21 23.18 14.41
CA LYS A 346 -1.99 23.32 13.59
C LYS A 346 -2.29 22.95 12.15
N GLY A 347 -2.49 23.95 11.29
CA GLY A 347 -2.75 23.79 9.86
C GLY A 347 -2.89 25.14 9.18
N THR A 348 -3.15 25.11 7.88
CA THR A 348 -3.43 26.31 7.09
C THR A 348 -4.87 26.27 6.61
N PHE A 349 -5.61 27.37 6.80
CA PHE A 349 -7.04 27.43 6.57
C PHE A 349 -7.37 28.54 5.59
N TYR A 350 -8.35 28.30 4.73
CA TYR A 350 -8.69 29.19 3.64
C TYR A 350 -10.21 29.34 3.48
N GLN A 351 -10.64 30.55 3.18
CA GLN A 351 -11.92 30.82 2.56
C GLN A 351 -11.79 30.49 1.08
N GLN A 352 -12.71 29.69 0.54
CA GLN A 352 -12.72 29.36 -0.88
C GLN A 352 -13.78 30.22 -1.60
N GLN A 353 -13.33 31.15 -2.46
CA GLN A 353 -14.25 32.04 -3.18
C GLN A 353 -14.86 31.36 -4.42
N ASN A 354 -14.10 30.51 -5.11
CA ASN A 354 -14.63 29.79 -6.26
C ASN A 354 -15.51 28.60 -5.84
N LEU A 355 -16.81 28.82 -5.74
CA LEU A 355 -17.78 27.79 -5.31
C LEU A 355 -17.94 26.61 -6.28
N LYS A 356 -17.49 26.74 -7.53
CA LYS A 356 -17.56 25.67 -8.55
C LYS A 356 -16.47 24.62 -8.35
N ALA A 357 -15.36 24.99 -7.72
CA ALA A 357 -14.29 24.06 -7.38
C ALA A 357 -14.74 23.17 -6.20
N SER A 358 -14.65 21.86 -6.37
CA SER A 358 -15.11 20.86 -5.40
C SER A 358 -14.02 19.84 -5.13
N ARG A 359 -14.31 18.87 -4.25
CA ARG A 359 -13.44 17.71 -4.01
C ARG A 359 -13.05 16.99 -5.30
N LYS A 360 -13.89 16.99 -6.34
CA LYS A 360 -13.59 16.36 -7.64
C LYS A 360 -12.40 17.02 -8.35
N GLN A 361 -12.22 18.32 -8.19
CA GLN A 361 -11.08 19.06 -8.74
C GLN A 361 -9.85 18.98 -7.83
N LEU A 362 -10.07 18.86 -6.52
CA LEU A 362 -8.98 18.69 -5.54
C LEU A 362 -8.28 17.33 -5.69
N ILE A 363 -9.04 16.25 -5.88
CA ILE A 363 -8.51 14.88 -5.93
C ILE A 363 -7.39 14.74 -6.98
N PRO A 364 -7.54 15.18 -8.25
CA PRO A 364 -6.46 15.16 -9.24
C PRO A 364 -5.22 15.92 -8.80
N ILE A 365 -5.36 17.09 -8.17
CA ILE A 365 -4.22 17.89 -7.68
C ILE A 365 -3.46 17.11 -6.60
N VAL A 366 -4.18 16.56 -5.61
CA VAL A 366 -3.58 15.75 -4.54
C VAL A 366 -2.92 14.49 -5.11
N LYS A 367 -3.57 13.80 -6.05
CA LYS A 367 -2.97 12.66 -6.76
C LYS A 367 -1.71 13.07 -7.50
N ASN A 368 -1.71 14.21 -8.19
CA ASN A 368 -0.53 14.71 -8.89
C ASN A 368 0.61 14.97 -7.92
N VAL A 369 0.36 15.64 -6.78
CA VAL A 369 1.37 15.88 -5.74
C VAL A 369 1.89 14.56 -5.16
N LEU A 370 1.02 13.60 -4.85
CA LEU A 370 1.42 12.29 -4.33
C LEU A 370 2.16 11.43 -5.38
N SER A 371 1.80 11.58 -6.66
CA SER A 371 2.45 10.93 -7.79
C SER A 371 3.76 11.59 -8.16
N THR A 372 3.96 12.85 -7.76
CA THR A 372 5.22 13.57 -7.88
C THR A 372 6.18 12.86 -6.95
N ILE A 373 6.89 11.90 -7.55
CA ILE A 373 8.03 11.26 -6.96
C ILE A 373 8.90 12.41 -6.41
N PRO A 374 9.17 12.48 -5.08
CA PRO A 374 10.01 13.54 -4.55
C PRO A 374 11.27 13.61 -5.39
N VAL A 375 11.77 14.81 -5.70
CA VAL A 375 12.90 15.00 -6.65
C VAL A 375 14.07 14.06 -6.31
N GLU A 376 14.23 13.72 -5.03
CA GLU A 376 15.12 12.67 -4.51
C GLU A 376 14.90 11.29 -5.16
N ASN A 377 13.66 10.82 -5.32
CA ASN A 377 13.32 9.53 -5.91
C ASN A 377 13.36 9.52 -7.46
N ILE A 378 13.16 10.64 -8.18
CA ILE A 378 13.41 10.71 -9.65
C ILE A 378 14.92 10.72 -9.92
N VAL A 379 15.66 11.46 -9.08
CA VAL A 379 17.12 11.47 -9.09
C VAL A 379 17.68 10.12 -8.64
N ILE A 380 17.03 9.35 -7.77
CA ILE A 380 17.44 7.98 -7.40
C ILE A 380 17.00 6.96 -8.47
N LEU A 381 15.85 7.12 -9.13
CA LEU A 381 15.36 6.21 -10.17
C LEU A 381 16.16 6.32 -11.49
N LEU A 382 16.41 7.55 -11.97
CA LEU A 382 17.27 7.78 -13.14
C LEU A 382 18.74 7.39 -12.88
N HIS A 383 19.14 7.30 -11.62
CA HIS A 383 20.51 7.01 -11.20
C HIS A 383 20.73 5.53 -10.83
N ASN A 384 19.68 4.84 -10.39
CA ASN A 384 19.60 3.39 -10.27
C ASN A 384 19.39 2.70 -11.63
N MET A 385 18.80 3.38 -12.62
CA MET A 385 18.72 2.89 -14.01
C MET A 385 20.05 3.00 -14.77
N PHE A 386 20.94 3.94 -14.41
CA PHE A 386 22.20 4.20 -15.12
C PHE A 386 23.48 4.05 -14.25
N GLY A 387 23.35 3.56 -13.01
CA GLY A 387 24.49 3.14 -12.18
C GLY A 387 25.39 4.25 -11.61
N GLY A 388 24.84 5.23 -10.89
CA GLY A 388 25.61 6.24 -10.11
C GLY A 388 24.99 6.51 -8.72
N PRO A 389 25.73 7.02 -7.70
CA PRO A 389 25.92 8.47 -7.51
C PRO A 389 27.35 8.95 -7.35
N ILE A 390 27.67 10.03 -8.07
CA ILE A 390 28.33 11.19 -7.47
C ILE A 390 27.70 12.45 -8.08
N ALA A 391 27.39 13.46 -7.25
CA ALA A 391 27.09 14.80 -7.76
C ALA A 391 28.35 15.69 -7.77
N LYS A 392 28.48 16.40 -8.90
CA LYS A 392 29.26 17.62 -9.21
C LYS A 392 30.72 17.69 -8.79
N ASP A 393 31.63 17.56 -9.75
CA ASP A 393 32.20 18.77 -10.34
C ASP A 393 32.84 18.50 -11.71
N GLY A 394 32.82 19.55 -12.54
CA GLY A 394 32.90 19.46 -13.99
C GLY A 394 34.26 19.08 -14.56
N GLN A 395 34.21 18.43 -15.73
CA GLN A 395 34.96 18.83 -16.93
C GLN A 395 34.50 17.98 -18.13
N ARG A 396 34.07 18.65 -19.20
CA ARG A 396 33.66 18.04 -20.48
C ARG A 396 34.89 17.47 -21.20
N LEU A 397 34.84 16.22 -21.66
CA LEU A 397 35.83 15.68 -22.62
C LEU A 397 35.67 16.32 -24.01
N LYS A 398 36.81 16.49 -24.72
CA LYS A 398 36.93 17.17 -26.02
C LYS A 398 36.47 16.30 -27.22
N PRO A 399 36.06 16.92 -28.35
CA PRO A 399 35.38 16.23 -29.48
C PRO A 399 36.18 15.09 -30.13
N LEU A 400 37.51 15.19 -30.16
CA LEU A 400 38.38 14.25 -30.86
C LEU A 400 38.42 12.85 -30.20
N GLN A 401 38.33 12.79 -28.88
CA GLN A 401 38.32 11.52 -28.13
C GLN A 401 36.98 10.79 -28.23
N LYS A 402 35.87 11.53 -28.36
CA LYS A 402 34.56 10.95 -28.70
C LYS A 402 34.56 10.37 -30.11
N CYS A 403 35.19 11.05 -31.08
CA CYS A 403 35.25 10.59 -32.46
C CYS A 403 36.01 9.25 -32.58
N ILE A 404 37.21 9.14 -32.00
CA ILE A 404 38.03 7.91 -32.09
C ILE A 404 37.33 6.71 -31.41
N TYR A 405 36.72 6.93 -30.24
CA TYR A 405 35.96 5.90 -29.54
C TYR A 405 34.74 5.42 -30.34
N THR A 406 34.00 6.35 -30.95
CA THR A 406 32.80 6.02 -31.73
C THR A 406 33.16 5.26 -33.01
N THR A 407 34.26 5.62 -33.68
CA THR A 407 34.73 4.94 -34.89
C THR A 407 35.18 3.51 -34.63
N MET A 408 35.86 3.24 -33.51
CA MET A 408 36.30 1.88 -33.16
C MET A 408 35.14 0.96 -32.76
N VAL A 409 34.13 1.49 -32.08
CA VAL A 409 32.90 0.75 -31.75
C VAL A 409 32.11 0.41 -33.00
N ILE A 410 31.94 1.36 -33.93
CA ILE A 410 31.24 1.13 -35.20
C ILE A 410 31.97 0.07 -36.04
N LEU A 411 33.30 0.12 -36.13
CA LEU A 411 34.08 -0.83 -36.91
C LEU A 411 33.91 -2.27 -36.38
N MET A 412 33.99 -2.45 -35.06
CA MET A 412 33.79 -3.74 -34.39
C MET A 412 32.35 -4.27 -34.55
N SER A 413 31.34 -3.41 -34.43
CA SER A 413 29.94 -3.79 -34.62
C SER A 413 29.65 -4.20 -36.07
N VAL A 414 30.26 -3.54 -37.05
CA VAL A 414 30.13 -3.90 -38.48
C VAL A 414 30.81 -5.23 -38.78
N THR A 415 31.95 -5.53 -38.15
CA THR A 415 32.63 -6.84 -38.30
C THR A 415 31.79 -7.98 -37.70
N PHE A 416 31.19 -7.78 -36.53
CA PHE A 416 30.30 -8.80 -35.94
C PHE A 416 29.00 -8.97 -36.75
N PHE A 417 28.44 -7.88 -37.27
CA PHE A 417 27.23 -7.92 -38.08
C PHE A 417 27.44 -8.64 -39.43
N THR A 418 28.59 -8.40 -40.09
CA THR A 418 28.93 -9.09 -41.34
C THR A 418 29.19 -10.59 -41.13
N LEU A 419 29.82 -10.98 -40.01
CA LEU A 419 29.97 -12.38 -39.63
C LEU A 419 28.63 -13.06 -39.32
N CYS A 420 27.71 -12.36 -38.63
CA CYS A 420 26.34 -12.85 -38.40
C CYS A 420 25.54 -13.01 -39.70
N LEU A 421 25.70 -12.12 -40.67
CA LEU A 421 25.01 -12.22 -41.97
C LEU A 421 25.53 -13.39 -42.80
N PHE A 422 26.83 -13.70 -42.72
CA PHE A 422 27.42 -14.84 -43.40
C PHE A 422 26.91 -16.17 -42.83
N ASP A 423 26.73 -16.24 -41.52
CA ASP A 423 26.22 -17.43 -40.82
C ASP A 423 24.69 -17.58 -40.96
N LEU A 424 23.95 -16.47 -41.01
CA LEU A 424 22.51 -16.46 -41.32
C LEU A 424 22.26 -16.94 -42.76
N HIS A 425 23.11 -16.57 -43.71
CA HIS A 425 23.06 -17.05 -45.09
C HIS A 425 23.29 -18.56 -45.19
N HIS A 426 24.20 -19.11 -44.39
CA HIS A 426 24.49 -20.54 -44.35
C HIS A 426 23.41 -21.33 -43.59
N MET A 427 22.81 -20.77 -42.53
CA MET A 427 21.72 -21.39 -41.78
C MET A 427 20.39 -21.41 -42.56
N LEU A 428 20.11 -20.40 -43.40
CA LEU A 428 18.92 -20.30 -44.27
C LEU A 428 18.74 -21.52 -45.20
N TYR A 429 19.78 -22.34 -45.41
CA TYR A 429 19.73 -23.59 -46.18
C TYR A 429 19.59 -24.87 -45.34
N SER A 430 19.47 -24.78 -44.01
CA SER A 430 19.29 -25.94 -43.12
C SER A 430 17.87 -26.00 -42.53
N ARG A 431 17.31 -27.22 -42.41
CA ARG A 431 15.87 -27.45 -42.20
C ARG A 431 15.31 -27.10 -40.80
N ASP A 432 16.13 -26.69 -39.84
CA ASP A 432 15.67 -26.25 -38.49
C ASP A 432 16.26 -24.88 -38.11
N LEU A 433 15.85 -23.88 -38.87
CA LEU A 433 16.33 -22.50 -38.82
C LEU A 433 16.02 -21.79 -37.49
N VAL A 434 14.81 -22.02 -36.94
CA VAL A 434 14.28 -21.17 -35.85
C VAL A 434 14.96 -21.45 -34.52
N LEU A 435 15.16 -22.73 -34.16
CA LEU A 435 15.76 -23.11 -32.89
C LEU A 435 17.26 -22.78 -32.83
N SER A 436 17.96 -22.99 -33.96
CA SER A 436 19.39 -22.67 -34.11
C SER A 436 19.66 -21.17 -34.04
N VAL A 437 18.77 -20.34 -34.61
CA VAL A 437 18.84 -18.88 -34.54
C VAL A 437 18.58 -18.38 -33.11
N ILE A 438 17.64 -18.98 -32.38
CA ILE A 438 17.34 -18.59 -30.98
C ILE A 438 18.52 -18.92 -30.06
N ASP A 439 19.11 -20.12 -30.18
CA ASP A 439 20.27 -20.53 -29.40
C ASP A 439 21.51 -19.65 -29.69
N LEU A 440 21.72 -19.28 -30.96
CA LEU A 440 22.81 -18.40 -31.37
C LEU A 440 22.62 -16.97 -30.83
N LEU A 441 21.41 -16.41 -30.93
CA LEU A 441 21.08 -15.08 -30.41
C LEU A 441 21.20 -15.01 -28.88
N MET A 442 20.78 -16.07 -28.18
CA MET A 442 20.90 -16.15 -26.72
C MET A 442 22.37 -16.22 -26.28
N LEU A 443 23.18 -17.06 -26.93
CA LEU A 443 24.62 -17.16 -26.63
C LEU A 443 25.37 -15.87 -26.99
N LEU A 444 25.04 -15.26 -28.13
CA LEU A 444 25.63 -13.98 -28.54
C LEU A 444 25.29 -12.88 -27.53
N GLY A 445 24.04 -12.84 -27.06
CA GLY A 445 23.58 -11.90 -26.03
C GLY A 445 24.31 -12.07 -24.70
N ILE A 446 24.53 -13.31 -24.26
CA ILE A 446 25.29 -13.60 -23.03
C ILE A 446 26.77 -13.21 -23.22
N ALA A 447 27.38 -13.58 -24.34
CA ALA A 447 28.79 -13.27 -24.61
C ALA A 447 29.05 -11.76 -24.75
N THR A 448 28.16 -11.00 -25.41
CA THR A 448 28.27 -9.54 -25.53
C THR A 448 28.02 -8.83 -24.21
N ALA A 449 27.03 -9.26 -23.42
CA ALA A 449 26.77 -8.70 -22.10
C ALA A 449 27.98 -8.92 -21.16
N VAL A 450 28.55 -10.12 -21.16
CA VAL A 450 29.71 -10.46 -20.33
C VAL A 450 30.98 -9.74 -20.82
N PHE A 451 31.20 -9.61 -22.12
CA PHE A 451 32.32 -8.83 -22.67
C PHE A 451 32.20 -7.35 -22.31
N ALA A 452 30.99 -6.78 -22.33
CA ALA A 452 30.74 -5.40 -21.90
C ALA A 452 31.03 -5.22 -20.40
N ILE A 453 30.63 -6.18 -19.56
CA ILE A 453 30.91 -6.17 -18.11
C ILE A 453 32.42 -6.28 -17.85
N GLN A 454 33.12 -7.22 -18.50
CA GLN A 454 34.57 -7.40 -18.32
C GLN A 454 35.38 -6.24 -18.87
N SER A 455 35.00 -5.68 -20.02
CA SER A 455 35.63 -4.49 -20.59
C SER A 455 35.42 -3.29 -19.67
N SER A 456 34.22 -3.13 -19.10
CA SER A 456 33.92 -2.09 -18.10
C SER A 456 34.72 -2.26 -16.81
N ALA A 457 34.85 -3.49 -16.30
CA ALA A 457 35.63 -3.80 -15.10
C ALA A 457 37.13 -3.59 -15.32
N LEU A 458 37.67 -4.02 -16.46
CA LEU A 458 39.06 -3.80 -16.85
C LEU A 458 39.36 -2.31 -17.06
N LEU A 459 38.45 -1.57 -17.72
CA LEU A 459 38.56 -0.13 -17.89
C LEU A 459 38.53 0.58 -16.54
N LYS A 460 37.64 0.18 -15.61
CA LYS A 460 37.60 0.71 -14.23
C LYS A 460 38.88 0.41 -13.45
N HIS A 461 39.46 -0.77 -13.61
CA HIS A 461 40.71 -1.17 -12.95
C HIS A 461 41.91 -0.37 -13.49
N LEU A 462 41.98 -0.18 -14.81
CA LEU A 462 43.05 0.58 -15.48
C LEU A 462 42.92 2.09 -15.26
N TYR A 463 41.70 2.66 -15.19
CA TYR A 463 41.47 4.10 -14.97
C TYR A 463 41.48 4.51 -13.48
N LYS A 464 41.30 3.59 -12.53
CA LYS A 464 41.19 3.86 -11.08
C LYS A 464 41.87 2.78 -10.22
N SER A 465 43.19 2.71 -10.29
CA SER A 465 44.00 1.89 -9.37
C SER A 465 43.69 2.16 -7.88
N LYS A 466 43.26 3.40 -7.54
CA LYS A 466 42.95 3.80 -6.16
C LYS A 466 41.60 3.32 -5.58
N VAL A 467 40.81 2.54 -6.32
CA VAL A 467 39.39 2.25 -5.98
C VAL A 467 39.01 0.77 -6.16
N SER A 468 40.00 -0.13 -6.24
CA SER A 468 39.74 -1.57 -6.37
C SER A 468 39.37 -2.23 -5.04
N MET A 469 38.59 -3.32 -5.09
CA MET A 469 38.31 -4.14 -3.89
C MET A 469 39.60 -4.62 -3.19
N PHE A 470 40.64 -4.93 -3.96
CA PHE A 470 41.97 -5.31 -3.46
C PHE A 470 42.59 -4.24 -2.54
N GLN A 471 42.47 -2.96 -2.93
CA GLN A 471 42.97 -1.89 -2.08
C GLN A 471 42.12 -1.73 -0.81
N CYS A 472 40.80 -1.91 -0.89
CA CYS A 472 39.94 -1.83 0.28
C CYS A 472 40.27 -2.93 1.31
N VAL A 473 40.58 -4.14 0.84
CA VAL A 473 41.07 -5.24 1.67
C VAL A 473 42.44 -4.92 2.29
N ASN A 474 43.37 -4.34 1.53
CA ASN A 474 44.67 -3.91 2.05
C ASN A 474 44.57 -2.77 3.08
N GLU A 475 43.65 -1.82 2.89
CA GLU A 475 43.37 -0.75 3.86
C GLU A 475 42.79 -1.31 5.16
N ILE A 476 41.89 -2.31 5.08
CA ILE A 476 41.39 -3.04 6.24
C ILE A 476 42.56 -3.69 7.00
N ASP A 477 43.47 -4.37 6.30
CA ASP A 477 44.61 -5.04 6.92
C ASP A 477 45.57 -4.07 7.59
N SER A 478 45.86 -2.93 6.96
CA SER A 478 46.66 -1.85 7.54
C SER A 478 46.07 -1.34 8.85
N HIS A 479 44.75 -1.09 8.90
CA HIS A 479 44.07 -0.64 10.11
C HIS A 479 43.99 -1.74 11.18
N LEU A 480 43.78 -3.01 10.81
CA LEU A 480 43.84 -4.14 11.75
C LEU A 480 45.24 -4.33 12.34
N TYR A 481 46.30 -4.05 11.57
CA TYR A 481 47.68 -4.10 12.06
C TYR A 481 47.94 -3.03 13.15
N THR A 482 47.38 -1.83 12.99
CA THR A 482 47.49 -0.75 14.01
C THR A 482 46.82 -1.08 15.34
N LEU A 483 45.89 -2.05 15.37
CA LEU A 483 45.28 -2.60 16.60
C LEU A 483 46.19 -3.63 17.31
N ASN A 484 47.47 -3.73 16.93
CA ASN A 484 48.48 -4.63 17.51
C ASN A 484 48.10 -6.13 17.42
N MET A 485 47.40 -6.48 16.34
CA MET A 485 46.97 -7.86 16.06
C MET A 485 48.04 -8.55 15.20
N ARG A 486 48.96 -9.30 15.82
CA ARG A 486 50.14 -9.94 15.17
C ARG A 486 49.84 -11.09 14.18
N ARG A 487 48.68 -11.14 13.52
CA ARG A 487 48.37 -12.14 12.49
C ARG A 487 47.88 -11.47 11.23
N ASP A 488 48.58 -11.72 10.12
CA ASP A 488 48.24 -11.26 8.79
C ASP A 488 47.03 -12.04 8.24
N PRO A 489 45.87 -11.41 8.04
CA PRO A 489 44.70 -12.05 7.46
C PRO A 489 44.88 -12.41 5.97
N ALA A 490 45.87 -11.84 5.27
CA ALA A 490 46.04 -11.95 3.83
C ALA A 490 46.84 -13.18 3.36
N HIS A 491 47.45 -13.95 4.26
CA HIS A 491 48.43 -15.01 3.95
C HIS A 491 47.91 -16.12 3.00
N SER A 492 46.60 -16.26 2.78
CA SER A 492 46.02 -17.26 1.87
C SER A 492 45.33 -16.70 0.63
N PHE A 493 45.34 -15.37 0.43
CA PHE A 493 44.48 -14.75 -0.57
C PHE A 493 44.90 -15.07 -2.02
N ALA A 494 46.17 -14.86 -2.35
CA ALA A 494 46.70 -15.18 -3.68
C ALA A 494 46.58 -16.68 -4.01
N THR A 495 46.85 -17.55 -3.03
CA THR A 495 46.70 -19.01 -3.16
C THR A 495 45.25 -19.42 -3.40
N ASN A 496 44.29 -18.81 -2.71
CA ASN A 496 42.86 -19.12 -2.90
C ASN A 496 42.33 -18.65 -4.26
N CYS A 497 42.79 -17.50 -4.77
CA CYS A 497 42.49 -17.07 -6.14
C CYS A 497 43.06 -18.04 -7.18
N LEU A 498 44.27 -18.55 -6.95
CA LEU A 498 44.92 -19.52 -7.83
C LEU A 498 44.16 -20.86 -7.86
N VAL A 499 43.64 -21.32 -6.72
CA VAL A 499 42.80 -22.53 -6.62
C VAL A 499 41.48 -22.33 -7.36
N GLY A 500 40.83 -21.18 -7.20
CA GLY A 500 39.59 -20.86 -7.93
C GLY A 500 39.78 -20.82 -9.45
N PHE A 501 40.89 -20.23 -9.91
CA PHE A 501 41.27 -20.23 -11.32
C PHE A 501 41.56 -21.64 -11.85
N GLY A 502 42.36 -22.43 -11.12
CA GLY A 502 42.67 -23.81 -11.49
C GLY A 502 41.43 -24.70 -11.56
N GLY A 503 40.49 -24.55 -10.62
CA GLY A 503 39.22 -25.26 -10.63
C GLY A 503 38.35 -24.92 -11.84
N ALA A 504 38.24 -23.63 -12.19
CA ALA A 504 37.50 -23.19 -13.39
C ALA A 504 38.10 -23.76 -14.68
N VAL A 505 39.43 -23.79 -14.79
CA VAL A 505 40.15 -24.41 -15.92
C VAL A 505 39.85 -25.91 -16.00
N ILE A 506 39.97 -26.66 -14.89
CA ILE A 506 39.75 -28.12 -14.87
C ILE A 506 38.31 -28.47 -15.26
N ILE A 507 37.31 -27.78 -14.71
CA ILE A 507 35.90 -28.02 -15.03
C ILE A 507 35.60 -27.71 -16.49
N SER A 508 36.16 -26.62 -17.01
CA SER A 508 35.96 -26.23 -18.42
C SER A 508 36.66 -27.18 -19.38
N LEU A 509 37.85 -27.66 -19.02
CA LEU A 509 38.57 -28.68 -19.77
C LEU A 509 37.84 -30.03 -19.72
N GLY A 510 37.29 -30.41 -18.56
CA GLY A 510 36.45 -31.60 -18.40
C GLY A 510 35.18 -31.53 -19.24
N TYR A 511 34.52 -30.36 -19.31
CA TYR A 511 33.38 -30.12 -20.19
C TYR A 511 33.76 -30.19 -21.68
N LEU A 512 34.93 -29.64 -22.04
CA LEU A 512 35.50 -29.74 -23.39
C LEU A 512 35.73 -31.21 -23.77
N LEU A 513 36.39 -31.98 -22.90
CA LEU A 513 36.72 -33.40 -23.10
C LEU A 513 35.47 -34.29 -23.15
N ALA A 514 34.51 -34.10 -22.25
CA ALA A 514 33.28 -34.91 -22.19
C ALA A 514 32.39 -34.76 -23.42
N ASN A 515 32.50 -33.62 -24.11
CA ASN A 515 31.69 -33.33 -25.29
C ASN A 515 32.50 -33.33 -26.60
N ALA A 516 33.83 -33.48 -26.55
CA ALA A 516 34.71 -33.51 -27.71
C ALA A 516 34.32 -34.59 -28.74
N LEU A 517 33.85 -35.75 -28.28
CA LEU A 517 33.42 -36.88 -29.13
C LEU A 517 32.06 -36.67 -29.81
N ARG A 518 31.29 -35.64 -29.41
CA ARG A 518 29.98 -35.29 -30.00
C ARG A 518 30.07 -34.10 -30.98
N ILE A 519 31.27 -33.59 -31.24
CA ILE A 519 31.47 -32.43 -32.10
C ILE A 519 31.44 -32.88 -33.57
N ASN A 520 30.38 -32.55 -34.29
CA ASN A 520 30.41 -32.55 -35.75
C ASN A 520 31.20 -31.31 -36.23
N ARG A 521 31.97 -31.44 -37.32
CA ARG A 521 32.97 -30.43 -37.77
C ARG A 521 32.37 -29.03 -38.00
N THR A 522 31.06 -28.93 -38.21
CA THR A 522 30.28 -27.70 -38.41
C THR A 522 29.87 -26.98 -37.11
N ASN A 523 29.95 -27.61 -35.94
CA ASN A 523 29.50 -27.03 -34.65
C ASN A 523 30.63 -26.67 -33.67
N GLY A 524 31.89 -26.79 -34.09
CA GLY A 524 33.06 -26.58 -33.22
C GLY A 524 33.18 -25.16 -32.65
N LEU A 525 32.73 -24.15 -33.40
CA LEU A 525 32.79 -22.75 -33.00
C LEU A 525 31.75 -22.43 -31.89
N ILE A 526 30.51 -22.89 -32.06
CA ILE A 526 29.46 -22.79 -31.04
C ILE A 526 29.88 -23.53 -29.76
N PHE A 527 30.51 -24.69 -29.90
CA PHE A 527 31.02 -25.45 -28.77
C PHE A 527 32.13 -24.70 -28.01
N THR A 528 33.04 -24.06 -28.72
CA THR A 528 34.11 -23.23 -28.14
C THR A 528 33.54 -22.03 -27.39
N PHE A 529 32.52 -21.36 -27.94
CA PHE A 529 31.80 -20.28 -27.25
C PHE A 529 31.06 -20.77 -25.99
N LYS A 530 30.42 -21.95 -26.04
CA LYS A 530 29.77 -22.56 -24.87
C LYS A 530 30.79 -22.88 -23.77
N ALA A 531 31.94 -23.45 -24.12
CA ALA A 531 33.01 -23.75 -23.17
C ALA A 531 33.62 -22.49 -22.56
N TYR A 532 33.83 -21.44 -23.36
CA TYR A 532 34.30 -20.14 -22.88
C TYR A 532 33.29 -19.46 -21.94
N GLY A 533 32.00 -19.45 -22.30
CA GLY A 533 30.94 -18.94 -21.43
C GLY A 533 30.87 -19.66 -20.09
N LEU A 534 30.99 -21.00 -20.10
CA LEU A 534 31.01 -21.82 -18.89
C LEU A 534 32.25 -21.53 -18.01
N PHE A 535 33.43 -21.39 -18.63
CA PHE A 535 34.66 -21.02 -17.93
C PHE A 535 34.53 -19.68 -17.20
N VAL A 536 33.97 -18.67 -17.86
CA VAL A 536 33.77 -17.35 -17.28
C VAL A 536 32.77 -17.37 -16.12
N ILE A 537 31.69 -18.14 -16.24
CA ILE A 537 30.70 -18.30 -15.15
C ILE A 537 31.37 -18.94 -13.92
N PHE A 538 32.14 -20.02 -14.09
CA PHE A 538 32.80 -20.67 -12.96
C PHE A 538 33.89 -19.81 -12.34
N LEU A 539 34.69 -19.11 -13.15
CA LEU A 539 35.74 -18.22 -12.66
C LEU A 539 35.17 -17.06 -11.84
N THR A 540 34.09 -16.43 -12.32
CA THR A 540 33.44 -15.30 -11.62
C THR A 540 32.81 -15.73 -10.30
N HIS A 541 32.14 -16.89 -10.25
CA HIS A 541 31.59 -17.44 -9.01
C HIS A 541 32.68 -17.88 -8.03
N GLY A 542 33.76 -18.52 -8.52
CA GLY A 542 34.89 -18.93 -7.70
C GLY A 542 35.58 -17.74 -7.05
N LEU A 543 35.86 -16.67 -7.82
CA LEU A 543 36.44 -15.43 -7.30
C LEU A 543 35.51 -14.77 -6.28
N PHE A 544 34.20 -14.67 -6.56
CA PHE A 544 33.21 -14.11 -5.64
C PHE A 544 33.21 -14.81 -4.27
N LEU A 545 33.30 -16.15 -4.25
CA LEU A 545 33.38 -16.94 -3.01
C LEU A 545 34.69 -16.69 -2.26
N VAL A 546 35.82 -16.62 -2.97
CA VAL A 546 37.13 -16.31 -2.36
C VAL A 546 37.10 -14.94 -1.69
N PHE A 547 36.59 -13.92 -2.38
CA PHE A 547 36.51 -12.56 -1.84
C PHE A 547 35.53 -12.47 -0.66
N SER A 548 34.37 -13.12 -0.75
CA SER A 548 33.40 -13.20 0.35
C SER A 548 34.03 -13.82 1.60
N TYR A 549 34.78 -14.91 1.43
CA TYR A 549 35.49 -15.56 2.53
C TYR A 549 36.55 -14.65 3.17
N GLN A 550 37.28 -13.88 2.37
CA GLN A 550 38.29 -12.93 2.87
C GLN A 550 37.69 -11.78 3.69
N ILE A 551 36.55 -11.25 3.25
CA ILE A 551 35.79 -10.24 4.00
C ILE A 551 35.26 -10.85 5.30
N TRP A 552 34.73 -12.07 5.25
CA TRP A 552 34.23 -12.78 6.42
C TRP A 552 35.29 -12.99 7.50
N GLN A 553 36.50 -13.40 7.11
CA GLN A 553 37.61 -13.58 8.04
C GLN A 553 37.94 -12.28 8.78
N ARG A 554 37.98 -11.14 8.07
CA ARG A 554 38.26 -9.82 8.67
C ARG A 554 37.16 -9.34 9.61
N ILE A 555 35.89 -9.56 9.26
CA ILE A 555 34.75 -9.32 10.15
C ILE A 555 34.87 -10.18 11.42
N ARG A 556 35.23 -11.46 11.30
CA ARG A 556 35.44 -12.35 12.45
C ARG A 556 36.56 -11.85 13.37
N TYR A 557 37.64 -11.31 12.81
CA TYR A 557 38.72 -10.69 13.59
C TYR A 557 38.26 -9.43 14.33
N MET A 558 37.48 -8.57 13.69
CA MET A 558 36.88 -7.40 14.34
C MET A 558 36.00 -7.80 15.54
N VAL A 559 35.15 -8.82 15.37
CA VAL A 559 34.27 -9.32 16.44
C VAL A 559 35.06 -9.77 17.65
N LYS A 560 36.12 -10.55 17.44
CA LYS A 560 36.99 -11.04 18.51
C LYS A 560 37.68 -9.90 19.26
N HIS A 561 38.08 -8.84 18.56
CA HIS A 561 38.67 -7.66 19.20
C HIS A 561 37.64 -6.87 20.01
N LEU A 562 36.42 -6.70 19.48
CA LEU A 562 35.33 -6.02 20.19
C LEU A 562 34.97 -6.73 21.51
N GLU A 563 34.91 -8.07 21.51
CA GLU A 563 34.70 -8.88 22.72
C GLU A 563 35.82 -8.70 23.75
N LYS A 564 37.08 -8.63 23.30
CA LYS A 564 38.23 -8.33 24.17
C LYS A 564 38.12 -6.94 24.81
N MET A 565 37.60 -5.97 24.07
CA MET A 565 37.38 -4.60 24.57
C MET A 565 36.25 -4.56 25.60
N ILE A 566 35.11 -5.23 25.34
CA ILE A 566 33.99 -5.36 26.29
C ILE A 566 34.45 -6.01 27.60
N THR A 567 35.20 -7.10 27.51
CA THR A 567 35.70 -7.81 28.70
C THR A 567 36.68 -6.97 29.51
N THR A 568 37.50 -6.14 28.84
CA THR A 568 38.39 -5.18 29.50
C THR A 568 37.61 -4.10 30.25
N ILE A 569 36.57 -3.52 29.62
CA ILE A 569 35.68 -2.52 30.25
C ILE A 569 34.93 -3.11 31.45
N LYS A 570 34.40 -4.33 31.32
CA LYS A 570 33.73 -5.02 32.44
C LYS A 570 34.68 -5.23 33.63
N ARG A 571 35.96 -5.55 33.39
CA ARG A 571 36.98 -5.68 34.46
C ARG A 571 37.33 -4.33 35.11
N LEU A 572 37.31 -3.24 34.35
CA LEU A 572 37.56 -1.87 34.84
C LEU A 572 36.38 -1.27 35.63
N ASN A 573 35.16 -1.80 35.45
CA ASN A 573 34.01 -1.43 36.31
C ASN A 573 34.12 -2.01 37.72
N ASN A 574 34.97 -3.02 37.94
CA ASN A 574 35.13 -3.70 39.23
C ASN A 574 36.37 -3.24 40.05
N ARG A 575 37.12 -2.21 39.62
CA ARG A 575 38.30 -1.69 40.35
C ARG A 575 38.22 -0.18 40.56
N SER A 576 38.62 0.28 41.76
CA SER A 576 38.69 1.70 42.12
C SER A 576 39.92 2.39 41.53
N SER A 577 39.67 3.61 41.09
CA SER A 577 40.48 4.62 40.40
C SER A 577 41.94 4.82 40.85
N THR A 578 42.87 4.73 39.89
CA THR A 578 44.06 5.60 39.83
C THR A 578 44.71 5.72 38.42
N ASP A 579 44.32 4.93 37.40
CA ASP A 579 44.95 4.98 36.06
C ASP A 579 43.94 5.10 34.89
N THR A 580 42.90 5.92 35.07
CA THR A 580 41.77 6.04 34.11
C THR A 580 42.09 6.83 32.84
N GLY A 581 43.08 7.74 32.88
CA GLY A 581 43.39 8.64 31.76
C GLY A 581 44.00 7.94 30.54
N ASN A 582 45.02 7.10 30.74
CA ASN A 582 45.71 6.39 29.64
C ASN A 582 44.84 5.30 29.00
N VAL A 583 43.97 4.68 29.79
CA VAL A 583 43.05 3.63 29.33
C VAL A 583 41.96 4.22 28.42
N SER A 584 41.43 5.40 28.77
CA SER A 584 40.40 6.10 27.98
C SER A 584 40.94 6.54 26.61
N LEU A 585 42.18 7.05 26.54
CA LEU A 585 42.83 7.42 25.29
C LEU A 585 43.08 6.21 24.37
N ARG A 586 43.54 5.09 24.93
CA ARG A 586 43.72 3.83 24.18
C ARG A 586 42.38 3.30 23.66
N LEU A 587 41.33 3.34 24.48
CA LEU A 587 39.99 2.90 24.09
C LEU A 587 39.41 3.76 22.97
N CYS A 588 39.52 5.09 23.06
CA CYS A 588 39.04 6.01 22.03
C CYS A 588 39.75 5.79 20.69
N ARG A 589 41.07 5.55 20.73
CA ARG A 589 41.85 5.19 19.54
C ARG A 589 41.38 3.86 18.94
N ASP A 590 41.22 2.82 19.75
CA ASP A 590 40.84 1.49 19.28
C ASP A 590 39.39 1.49 18.73
N LEU A 591 38.47 2.25 19.33
CA LEU A 591 37.11 2.50 18.84
C LEU A 591 37.10 3.20 17.48
N LYS A 592 37.91 4.26 17.33
CA LYS A 592 38.04 5.00 16.07
C LYS A 592 38.58 4.09 14.96
N THR A 593 39.58 3.28 15.26
CA THR A 593 40.13 2.32 14.29
C THR A 593 39.11 1.26 13.92
N LEU A 594 38.33 0.73 14.87
CA LEU A 594 37.30 -0.27 14.58
C LEU A 594 36.17 0.30 13.71
N ALA A 595 35.75 1.55 13.92
CA ALA A 595 34.77 2.23 13.08
C ALA A 595 35.27 2.43 11.64
N ILE A 596 36.56 2.75 11.47
CA ILE A 596 37.20 2.87 10.15
C ILE A 596 37.22 1.49 9.44
N VAL A 597 37.64 0.43 10.14
CA VAL A 597 37.64 -0.93 9.57
C VAL A 597 36.23 -1.34 9.16
N GLN A 598 35.22 -1.03 9.98
CA GLN A 598 33.82 -1.31 9.67
C GLN A 598 33.33 -0.61 8.41
N LEU A 599 33.62 0.69 8.27
CA LEU A 599 33.29 1.46 7.08
C LEU A 599 33.97 0.89 5.82
N GLN A 600 35.21 0.44 5.95
CA GLN A 600 35.93 -0.19 4.84
C GLN A 600 35.35 -1.57 4.50
N CYS A 601 34.92 -2.39 5.46
CA CYS A 601 34.19 -3.63 5.18
C CYS A 601 32.89 -3.37 4.40
N PHE A 602 32.13 -2.33 4.74
CA PHE A 602 30.94 -1.94 3.97
C PHE A 602 31.28 -1.52 2.53
N LYS A 603 32.36 -0.74 2.36
CA LYS A 603 32.86 -0.37 1.03
C LYS A 603 33.32 -1.59 0.24
N ALA A 604 34.03 -2.52 0.85
CA ALA A 604 34.50 -3.75 0.21
C ALA A 604 33.34 -4.63 -0.27
N ILE A 605 32.28 -4.76 0.52
CA ILE A 605 31.06 -5.50 0.16
C ILE A 605 30.33 -4.82 -1.01
N ASN A 606 30.20 -3.49 -0.98
CA ASN A 606 29.60 -2.76 -2.08
C ASN A 606 30.42 -2.90 -3.38
N ARG A 607 31.76 -2.89 -3.27
CA ARG A 607 32.67 -3.10 -4.40
C ARG A 607 32.65 -4.52 -4.94
N LEU A 608 32.48 -5.53 -4.08
CA LEU A 608 32.31 -6.91 -4.50
C LEU A 608 31.10 -7.07 -5.43
N ASN A 609 30.01 -6.37 -5.15
CA ASN A 609 28.83 -6.33 -6.03
C ASN A 609 29.12 -5.62 -7.36
N ASP A 610 29.79 -4.46 -7.31
CA ASP A 610 30.16 -3.68 -8.50
C ASP A 610 31.13 -4.43 -9.44
N GLU A 611 32.07 -5.20 -8.89
CA GLU A 611 33.15 -5.87 -9.63
C GLU A 611 32.81 -7.29 -10.10
N CYS A 612 32.00 -8.04 -9.34
CA CYS A 612 31.64 -9.43 -9.70
C CYS A 612 30.27 -9.56 -10.38
N GLY A 613 29.40 -8.54 -10.35
CA GLY A 613 28.12 -8.53 -11.07
C GLY A 613 27.13 -9.63 -10.66
N LEU A 614 27.36 -10.30 -9.52
CA LEU A 614 26.60 -11.44 -9.04
C LEU A 614 25.86 -11.06 -7.76
N ALA A 615 24.55 -10.81 -7.86
CA ALA A 615 23.70 -10.45 -6.73
C ALA A 615 23.31 -11.69 -5.90
N ASN A 616 24.21 -12.23 -5.09
CA ASN A 616 23.87 -13.32 -4.16
C ASN A 616 23.28 -12.76 -2.85
N VAL A 617 22.01 -12.34 -2.92
CA VAL A 617 21.27 -11.58 -1.90
C VAL A 617 21.38 -12.19 -0.50
N SER A 618 21.39 -13.52 -0.38
CA SER A 618 21.44 -14.23 0.90
C SER A 618 22.77 -14.05 1.64
N ILE A 619 23.89 -14.06 0.92
CA ILE A 619 25.24 -13.89 1.50
C ILE A 619 25.45 -12.43 1.90
N PHE A 620 24.96 -11.49 1.08
CA PHE A 620 24.98 -10.06 1.41
C PHE A 620 24.13 -9.75 2.64
N GLY A 621 22.91 -10.30 2.73
CA GLY A 621 22.04 -10.15 3.90
C GLY A 621 22.72 -10.61 5.19
N MET A 622 23.47 -11.70 5.14
CA MET A 622 24.23 -12.20 6.29
C MET A 622 25.36 -11.25 6.71
N PHE A 623 26.14 -10.72 5.76
CA PHE A 623 27.20 -9.75 6.08
C PHE A 623 26.63 -8.45 6.65
N PHE A 624 25.58 -7.91 6.03
CA PHE A 624 24.91 -6.69 6.50
C PHE A 624 24.31 -6.86 7.89
N TYR A 625 23.68 -8.00 8.18
CA TYR A 625 23.16 -8.32 9.51
C TYR A 625 24.28 -8.33 10.56
N VAL A 626 25.39 -9.03 10.29
CA VAL A 626 26.52 -9.10 11.23
C VAL A 626 27.16 -7.73 11.46
N LEU A 627 27.40 -6.96 10.40
CA LEU A 627 27.98 -5.61 10.50
C LEU A 627 27.06 -4.64 11.25
N THR A 628 25.75 -4.69 11.00
CA THR A 628 24.75 -3.82 11.65
C THR A 628 24.61 -4.15 13.13
N ALA A 629 24.46 -5.43 13.47
CA ALA A 629 24.38 -5.89 14.86
C ALA A 629 25.64 -5.49 15.67
N LYS A 630 26.82 -5.56 15.06
CA LYS A 630 28.08 -5.15 15.71
C LYS A 630 28.24 -3.63 15.82
N SER A 631 27.66 -2.87 14.89
CA SER A 631 27.54 -1.41 15.00
C SER A 631 26.76 -1.00 16.26
N PHE A 632 25.61 -1.64 16.49
CA PHE A 632 24.81 -1.40 17.69
C PHE A 632 25.54 -1.78 18.98
N GLN A 633 26.28 -2.89 18.97
CA GLN A 633 27.13 -3.26 20.12
C GLN A 633 28.24 -2.23 20.37
N LEU A 634 28.85 -1.66 19.32
CA LEU A 634 29.83 -0.59 19.44
C LEU A 634 29.21 0.68 20.04
N PHE A 635 28.05 1.11 19.53
CA PHE A 635 27.31 2.27 20.05
C PHE A 635 26.91 2.08 21.52
N TYR A 636 26.51 0.88 21.92
CA TYR A 636 26.18 0.55 23.31
C TYR A 636 27.39 0.66 24.24
N ILE A 637 28.57 0.19 23.81
CA ILE A 637 29.80 0.32 24.61
C ILE A 637 30.21 1.79 24.74
N CYS A 638 30.12 2.54 23.64
CA CYS A 638 30.38 3.98 23.64
C CYS A 638 29.44 4.74 24.58
N SER A 639 28.14 4.42 24.59
CA SER A 639 27.16 5.10 25.45
C SER A 639 27.41 4.85 26.95
N ILE A 640 27.89 3.66 27.32
CA ILE A 640 28.29 3.34 28.70
C ILE A 640 29.50 4.18 29.13
N GLU A 641 30.53 4.29 28.30
CA GLU A 641 31.73 5.08 28.64
C GLU A 641 31.49 6.59 28.63
N PHE A 642 30.68 7.10 27.71
CA PHE A 642 30.29 8.53 27.73
C PHE A 642 29.51 8.90 28.99
N LYS A 643 28.64 8.00 29.47
CA LYS A 643 27.93 8.18 30.74
C LYS A 643 28.89 8.21 31.94
N ARG A 644 29.95 7.39 31.94
CA ARG A 644 30.92 7.30 33.03
C ARG A 644 31.83 8.54 33.14
N HIS A 645 32.08 9.23 32.03
CA HIS A 645 32.95 10.41 31.97
C HIS A 645 32.18 11.74 31.86
N GLY A 646 30.85 11.75 32.01
CA GLY A 646 30.03 12.97 32.01
C GLY A 646 29.94 13.67 30.65
N PHE A 647 30.29 13.00 29.55
CA PHE A 647 30.21 13.58 28.21
C PHE A 647 28.78 13.50 27.65
N THR A 648 28.22 14.63 27.27
CA THR A 648 27.03 14.70 26.40
C THR A 648 27.43 14.49 24.94
N PHE A 649 26.61 13.79 24.16
CA PHE A 649 26.85 13.45 22.74
C PHE A 649 27.19 14.68 21.86
N THR A 650 26.79 15.87 22.30
CA THR A 650 27.06 17.18 21.70
C THR A 650 28.56 17.55 21.64
N HIS A 651 29.39 17.07 22.58
CA HIS A 651 30.82 17.40 22.62
C HIS A 651 31.65 16.70 21.53
N LEU A 652 31.16 15.61 20.94
CA LEU A 652 31.87 14.86 19.88
C LEU A 652 31.66 15.43 18.48
N LEU A 653 30.50 16.05 18.22
CA LEU A 653 30.20 16.70 16.94
C LEU A 653 30.71 18.14 16.89
N GLY A 654 30.93 18.79 18.05
CA GLY A 654 31.38 20.19 18.13
C GLY A 654 32.81 20.45 17.65
N LYS A 655 33.69 19.44 17.60
CA LYS A 655 35.09 19.62 17.18
C LYS A 655 35.34 19.58 15.67
N SER A 656 34.30 19.44 14.83
CA SER A 656 34.44 19.55 13.38
C SER A 656 34.35 21.00 12.86
N LYS A 657 33.92 21.98 13.68
CA LYS A 657 33.81 23.39 13.26
C LYS A 657 35.09 24.22 13.48
N GLU A 658 36.03 23.79 14.31
CA GLU A 658 37.28 24.55 14.57
C GLU A 658 38.44 24.24 13.60
N LEU A 659 38.28 23.30 12.66
CA LEU A 659 39.33 22.94 11.69
C LEU A 659 39.19 23.64 10.33
N HIS A 660 38.27 24.61 10.19
CA HIS A 660 38.10 25.41 8.97
C HIS A 660 38.24 26.93 9.18
N SER A 661 38.65 27.40 10.36
CA SER A 661 39.02 28.82 10.55
C SER A 661 40.52 29.06 10.69
N ASN A 662 41.36 28.05 10.49
CA ASN A 662 42.81 28.20 10.40
C ASN A 662 43.38 27.27 9.33
N ARG A 663 43.13 27.62 8.06
CA ARG A 663 44.07 27.44 6.95
C ARG A 663 43.65 28.26 5.75
#